data_AF-A0A2N2Q0C2-F1
#
_entry.id   AF-A0A2N2Q0C2-F1
#
_cell.length_a   1.000
_cell.length_b   1.000
_cell.length_c   1.000
_cell.angle_alpha   90.00
_cell.angle_beta   90.00
_cell.angle_gamma   90.00
#
_symmetry.space_group_name_H-M   'P 1'
#
loop_
_entity.id
_entity.type
_entity.pdbx_description
1 polymer ?
#
loop_
_entity_poly.entity_id
_entity_poly.type
_entity_poly.pdbx_seq_one_letter_code
_entity_poly.pdbx_strand_id
1 'polypeptide(L)'
;MPCRLLPGAETPGLVLRYGVSDFSFTQLTWAAYLLAGWWGGPAAPGPQEVDAAAVVRLLRRNSVPLLTLAGDPRPDAAALLATPAFAAALDEDRRDLACQEVAFGEIVARWQAAGIPALFVKALGPQPTFAYTSSNLDVLVPQAQQDAARKIVRDLGYVELRHIEEPNKFLFRRFHLGESAFDIHVHGRLEWTVSFLDEAEVWQHSRLAPDTALAAVPAAGDAVLITLAHAIYENKSLKLSELAKVLYAASRLEVDWERAIAMARRKGWADGLWFGLVLCDRFEETLYGVRTLPAALLEHAWRELPPRLRAYVEASSGDLRATPLRISFVESKRLFYAKMLADTTLLLRGRLRDTVFHTLAGTRLRLRLRSQRPMLIALDGLDGCGKSLQTQLLDRALTGAAVRHRIVWSRGGSSDALQPFLRLGKRVLSRSRRDLRGALTSEEPAEGASGAPREAGRAVLFSHPLVQRLWPWLIALELGVRYLGGIRWPLLRGEVVVADRYLLSALAELGARLGRPNVARSAAGRWLRFLAPTPRHSFWLDVPVAVAAARGGGEESAAHLARQAELLPALAAELGASRIDGTLPPDVISACLVTGVLREYLDAHRTLLNAFFWTNPRPLTVDWQTALGDSEKPCSAEDATRRPES
;
A
#
# COMPACT_ATOMS: atom_id res chain seq x y z
N MET A 1 9.27 -19.55 -5.82
CA MET A 1 8.11 -19.32 -6.72
C MET A 1 7.75 -17.83 -6.67
N PRO A 2 7.49 -17.14 -7.80
CA PRO A 2 7.00 -15.77 -7.72
C PRO A 2 5.55 -15.80 -7.17
N CYS A 3 5.33 -15.28 -5.96
CA CYS A 3 3.98 -15.01 -5.49
C CYS A 3 3.32 -14.10 -6.53
N ARG A 4 2.17 -14.53 -7.06
CA ARG A 4 1.40 -13.68 -7.96
C ARG A 4 1.01 -12.44 -7.18
N LEU A 5 1.34 -11.30 -7.77
CA LEU A 5 0.81 -10.00 -7.41
C LEU A 5 -0.71 -10.11 -7.23
N LEU A 6 -1.21 -9.86 -6.02
CA LEU A 6 -2.63 -9.87 -5.71
C LEU A 6 -3.34 -8.84 -6.60
N PRO A 7 -4.49 -9.16 -7.22
CA PRO A 7 -5.29 -8.15 -7.91
C PRO A 7 -5.64 -7.05 -6.91
N GLY A 8 -5.22 -5.82 -7.25
CA GLY A 8 -5.12 -4.69 -6.34
C GLY A 8 -6.32 -4.49 -5.42
N ALA A 9 -6.04 -4.38 -4.12
CA ALA A 9 -6.98 -3.84 -3.16
C ALA A 9 -7.44 -2.45 -3.65
N GLU A 10 -8.74 -2.32 -3.92
CA GLU A 10 -9.35 -1.06 -4.32
C GLU A 10 -8.93 0.05 -3.33
N THR A 11 -8.30 1.09 -3.87
CA THR A 11 -7.88 2.27 -3.09
C THR A 11 -9.07 2.86 -2.31
N PRO A 12 -8.94 3.15 -1.01
CA PRO A 12 -9.98 3.82 -0.23
C PRO A 12 -9.96 5.32 -0.56
N GLY A 13 -10.51 5.68 -1.72
CA GLY A 13 -10.52 7.06 -2.23
C GLY A 13 -11.81 7.46 -2.94
N LEU A 14 -12.58 6.51 -3.46
CA LEU A 14 -13.93 6.76 -3.92
C LEU A 14 -14.89 6.46 -2.77
N VAL A 15 -15.74 7.42 -2.42
CA VAL A 15 -17.03 7.11 -1.82
C VAL A 15 -17.80 6.38 -2.92
N LEU A 16 -17.55 5.08 -3.07
CA LEU A 16 -18.44 4.20 -3.81
C LEU A 16 -19.80 4.37 -3.13
N ARG A 17 -20.74 4.98 -3.86
CA ARG A 17 -22.15 4.74 -3.61
C ARG A 17 -22.33 3.24 -3.85
N TYR A 18 -22.07 2.43 -2.82
CA TYR A 18 -22.38 1.02 -2.81
C TYR A 18 -23.86 0.94 -3.15
N GLY A 19 -24.16 0.47 -4.37
CA GLY A 19 -25.51 0.09 -4.75
C GLY A 19 -26.06 -0.85 -3.69
N VAL A 20 -27.37 -0.75 -3.46
CA VAL A 20 -28.14 -1.69 -2.64
C VAL A 20 -27.66 -3.12 -3.00
N SER A 21 -27.28 -3.91 -2.00
CA SER A 21 -26.50 -5.14 -2.19
C SER A 21 -27.15 -6.14 -3.16
N ASP A 22 -26.48 -6.44 -4.27
CA ASP A 22 -26.91 -7.38 -5.32
C ASP A 22 -26.92 -8.87 -4.91
N PHE A 23 -26.74 -9.20 -3.62
CA PHE A 23 -26.79 -10.59 -3.18
C PHE A 23 -28.23 -10.99 -2.85
N SER A 24 -28.68 -12.06 -3.47
CA SER A 24 -29.96 -12.69 -3.16
C SER A 24 -29.92 -13.38 -1.79
N PHE A 25 -31.10 -13.56 -1.21
CA PHE A 25 -31.29 -14.32 0.02
C PHE A 25 -30.67 -15.73 -0.09
N THR A 26 -30.72 -16.35 -1.29
CA THR A 26 -30.11 -17.65 -1.59
C THR A 26 -28.62 -17.70 -1.26
N GLN A 27 -27.82 -16.71 -1.68
CA GLN A 27 -26.38 -16.74 -1.39
C GLN A 27 -26.09 -16.53 0.09
N LEU A 28 -26.89 -15.71 0.77
CA LEU A 28 -26.77 -15.51 2.21
C LEU A 28 -27.08 -16.79 2.99
N THR A 29 -28.13 -17.54 2.62
CA THR A 29 -28.45 -18.83 3.23
C THR A 29 -27.29 -19.82 3.07
N TRP A 30 -26.69 -19.91 1.87
CA TRP A 30 -25.52 -20.76 1.65
C TRP A 30 -24.28 -20.33 2.44
N ALA A 31 -23.99 -19.02 2.49
CA ALA A 31 -22.89 -18.51 3.30
C ALA A 31 -23.09 -18.79 4.79
N ALA A 32 -24.31 -18.60 5.30
CA ALA A 32 -24.67 -18.92 6.67
C ALA A 32 -24.53 -20.43 6.94
N TYR A 33 -25.06 -21.27 6.05
CA TYR A 33 -24.95 -22.74 6.13
C TYR A 33 -23.50 -23.20 6.25
N LEU A 34 -22.61 -22.73 5.36
CA LEU A 34 -21.18 -23.06 5.40
C LEU A 34 -20.55 -22.63 6.73
N LEU A 35 -20.79 -21.41 7.18
CA LEU A 35 -20.22 -20.90 8.43
C LEU A 35 -20.72 -21.65 9.66
N ALA A 36 -21.98 -22.11 9.69
CA ALA A 36 -22.51 -22.92 10.79
C ALA A 36 -21.68 -24.19 11.05
N GLY A 37 -20.97 -24.70 10.04
CA GLY A 37 -20.04 -25.81 10.16
C GLY A 37 -18.89 -25.55 11.14
N TRP A 38 -18.48 -24.29 11.33
CA TRP A 38 -17.41 -23.92 12.26
C TRP A 38 -17.75 -24.32 13.70
N TRP A 39 -18.97 -24.05 14.16
CA TRP A 39 -19.41 -24.41 15.51
C TRP A 39 -20.34 -25.62 15.59
N GLY A 40 -20.75 -26.19 14.46
CA GLY A 40 -21.76 -27.25 14.41
C GLY A 40 -23.17 -26.72 14.73
N GLY A 41 -23.44 -25.47 14.39
CA GLY A 41 -24.77 -24.88 14.53
C GLY A 41 -25.78 -25.49 13.55
N PRO A 42 -27.08 -25.45 13.88
CA PRO A 42 -28.13 -25.87 12.96
C PRO A 42 -28.26 -24.83 11.84
N ALA A 43 -28.06 -25.30 10.60
CA ALA A 43 -28.38 -24.53 9.42
C ALA A 43 -28.81 -25.49 8.31
N ALA A 44 -29.85 -25.13 7.57
CA ALA A 44 -30.24 -25.85 6.37
C ALA A 44 -29.44 -25.33 5.17
N PRO A 45 -29.09 -26.18 4.19
CA PRO A 45 -28.52 -25.71 2.94
C PRO A 45 -29.50 -24.77 2.23
N GLY A 46 -28.97 -23.85 1.43
CA GLY A 46 -29.82 -23.02 0.56
C GLY A 46 -30.45 -23.83 -0.57
N PRO A 47 -31.27 -23.19 -1.42
CA PRO A 47 -31.77 -23.80 -2.66
C PRO A 47 -30.64 -24.44 -3.50
N GLN A 48 -30.92 -25.59 -4.13
CA GLN A 48 -29.93 -26.33 -4.93
C GLN A 48 -29.34 -25.50 -6.08
N GLU A 49 -30.15 -24.64 -6.69
CA GLU A 49 -29.72 -23.70 -7.71
C GLU A 49 -29.09 -22.46 -7.07
N VAL A 50 -27.77 -22.48 -6.89
CA VAL A 50 -27.00 -21.32 -6.43
C VAL A 50 -25.81 -21.05 -7.34
N ASP A 51 -25.58 -19.77 -7.65
CA ASP A 51 -24.31 -19.33 -8.24
C ASP A 51 -23.20 -19.44 -7.18
N ALA A 52 -22.40 -20.51 -7.26
CA ALA A 52 -21.26 -20.74 -6.37
C ALA A 52 -20.26 -19.57 -6.39
N ALA A 53 -20.05 -18.91 -7.54
CA ALA A 53 -19.17 -17.76 -7.63
C ALA A 53 -19.74 -16.55 -6.85
N ALA A 54 -21.05 -16.37 -6.82
CA ALA A 54 -21.69 -15.35 -5.98
C ALA A 54 -21.55 -15.66 -4.49
N VAL A 55 -21.65 -16.93 -4.08
CA VAL A 55 -21.38 -17.34 -2.68
C VAL A 55 -19.93 -17.05 -2.30
N VAL A 56 -18.96 -17.41 -3.15
CA VAL A 56 -17.53 -17.09 -2.93
C VAL A 56 -17.33 -15.58 -2.78
N ARG A 57 -17.90 -14.75 -3.67
CA ARG A 57 -17.83 -13.28 -3.58
C ARG A 57 -18.41 -12.76 -2.26
N LEU A 58 -19.54 -13.30 -1.81
CA LEU A 58 -20.17 -12.92 -0.55
C LEU A 58 -19.31 -13.30 0.66
N LEU A 59 -18.73 -14.50 0.67
CA LEU A 59 -17.82 -14.97 1.72
C LEU A 59 -16.57 -14.10 1.80
N ARG A 60 -15.92 -13.80 0.66
CA ARG A 60 -14.74 -12.93 0.60
C ARG A 60 -15.05 -11.49 1.03
N ARG A 61 -16.20 -10.94 0.63
CA ARG A 61 -16.68 -9.62 1.10
C ARG A 61 -16.84 -9.58 2.62
N ASN A 62 -17.22 -10.70 3.23
CA ASN A 62 -17.32 -10.86 4.68
C ASN A 62 -16.01 -11.37 5.33
N SER A 63 -14.88 -11.33 4.62
CA SER A 63 -13.56 -11.75 5.10
C SER A 63 -13.52 -13.18 5.67
N VAL A 64 -14.36 -14.08 5.16
CA VAL A 64 -14.33 -15.50 5.54
C VAL A 64 -13.10 -16.17 4.92
N PRO A 65 -12.21 -16.79 5.70
CA PRO A 65 -11.10 -17.58 5.17
C PRO A 65 -11.64 -18.89 4.57
N LEU A 66 -11.66 -19.02 3.24
CA LEU A 66 -12.29 -20.16 2.57
C LEU A 66 -11.63 -21.50 2.93
N LEU A 67 -10.34 -21.49 3.28
CA LEU A 67 -9.62 -22.71 3.70
C LEU A 67 -10.21 -23.34 4.95
N THR A 68 -10.86 -22.56 5.82
CA THR A 68 -11.57 -23.07 7.00
C THR A 68 -12.82 -23.89 6.66
N LEU A 69 -13.29 -23.79 5.41
CA LEU A 69 -14.47 -24.49 4.91
C LEU A 69 -14.10 -25.76 4.14
N ALA A 70 -12.84 -25.92 3.71
CA ALA A 70 -12.42 -26.95 2.77
C ALA A 70 -12.60 -28.40 3.25
N GLY A 71 -12.77 -28.60 4.57
CA GLY A 71 -12.97 -29.91 5.20
C GLY A 71 -14.39 -30.15 5.72
N ASP A 72 -15.38 -29.36 5.31
CA ASP A 72 -16.76 -29.54 5.77
C ASP A 72 -17.34 -30.88 5.30
N PRO A 73 -17.68 -31.81 6.22
CA PRO A 73 -18.10 -33.16 5.84
C PRO A 73 -19.57 -33.23 5.41
N ARG A 74 -20.34 -32.14 5.52
CA ARG A 74 -21.76 -32.16 5.20
C ARG A 74 -21.96 -32.29 3.68
N PRO A 75 -22.80 -33.22 3.19
CA PRO A 75 -22.91 -33.52 1.76
C PRO A 75 -23.18 -32.30 0.88
N ASP A 76 -24.10 -31.42 1.30
CA ASP A 76 -24.45 -30.21 0.54
C ASP A 76 -23.31 -29.19 0.51
N ALA A 77 -22.56 -29.06 1.61
CA ALA A 77 -21.36 -28.22 1.66
C ALA A 77 -20.29 -28.79 0.73
N ALA A 78 -20.01 -30.09 0.82
CA ALA A 78 -19.04 -30.77 -0.03
C ALA A 78 -19.38 -30.62 -1.52
N ALA A 79 -20.65 -30.72 -1.91
CA ALA A 79 -21.11 -30.51 -3.27
C ALA A 79 -20.82 -29.08 -3.78
N LEU A 80 -21.11 -28.06 -2.96
CA LEU A 80 -20.83 -26.65 -3.30
C LEU A 80 -19.32 -26.36 -3.38
N LEU A 81 -18.54 -26.89 -2.42
CA LEU A 81 -17.09 -26.73 -2.36
C LEU A 81 -16.37 -27.41 -3.53
N ALA A 82 -16.94 -28.49 -4.06
CA ALA A 82 -16.42 -29.20 -5.24
C ALA A 82 -16.70 -28.47 -6.57
N THR A 83 -17.49 -27.38 -6.57
CA THR A 83 -17.73 -26.61 -7.80
C THR A 83 -16.45 -25.95 -8.30
N PRO A 84 -16.26 -25.79 -9.63
CA PRO A 84 -15.04 -25.20 -10.19
C PRO A 84 -14.72 -23.79 -9.66
N ALA A 85 -15.77 -22.97 -9.44
CA ALA A 85 -15.60 -21.62 -8.91
C ALA A 85 -15.04 -21.61 -7.48
N PHE A 86 -15.52 -22.52 -6.62
CA PHE A 86 -15.07 -22.61 -5.24
C PHE A 86 -13.68 -23.26 -5.15
N ALA A 87 -13.41 -24.30 -5.93
CA ALA A 87 -12.10 -24.94 -6.01
C ALA A 87 -11.01 -23.94 -6.46
N ALA A 88 -11.27 -23.15 -7.49
CA ALA A 88 -10.34 -22.12 -7.96
C ALA A 88 -10.07 -21.05 -6.89
N ALA A 89 -11.10 -20.66 -6.12
CA ALA A 89 -10.96 -19.71 -5.03
C ALA A 89 -10.15 -20.29 -3.85
N LEU A 90 -10.35 -21.58 -3.51
CA LEU A 90 -9.54 -22.28 -2.52
C LEU A 90 -8.07 -22.38 -2.94
N ASP A 91 -7.78 -22.64 -4.22
CA ASP A 91 -6.42 -22.68 -4.74
C ASP A 91 -5.73 -21.32 -4.74
N GLU A 92 -6.48 -20.23 -4.88
CA GLU A 92 -5.98 -18.87 -4.64
C GLU A 92 -5.66 -18.67 -3.15
N ASP A 93 -6.61 -18.96 -2.25
CA ASP A 93 -6.41 -18.82 -0.81
C ASP A 93 -5.22 -19.65 -0.30
N ARG A 94 -5.01 -20.88 -0.82
CA ARG A 94 -3.83 -21.73 -0.48
C ARG A 94 -2.52 -21.06 -0.86
N ARG A 95 -2.47 -20.45 -2.05
CA ARG A 95 -1.26 -19.75 -2.55
C ARG A 95 -1.01 -18.49 -1.74
N ASP A 96 -2.06 -17.76 -1.39
CA ASP A 96 -1.96 -16.55 -0.57
C ASP A 96 -1.49 -16.88 0.84
N LEU A 97 -2.05 -17.91 1.49
CA LEU A 97 -1.59 -18.39 2.78
C LEU A 97 -0.11 -18.78 2.72
N ALA A 98 0.28 -19.65 1.78
CA ALA A 98 1.66 -20.11 1.67
C ALA A 98 2.64 -18.95 1.44
N CYS A 99 2.27 -17.97 0.61
CA CYS A 99 3.09 -16.78 0.39
C CYS A 99 3.28 -15.95 1.67
N GLN A 100 2.18 -15.71 2.40
CA GLN A 100 2.18 -14.91 3.62
C GLN A 100 2.90 -15.62 4.76
N GLU A 101 2.78 -16.94 4.88
CA GLU A 101 3.51 -17.74 5.88
C GLU A 101 5.02 -17.70 5.65
N VAL A 102 5.48 -17.78 4.39
CA VAL A 102 6.90 -17.62 4.07
C VAL A 102 7.39 -16.22 4.44
N ALA A 103 6.65 -15.17 4.04
CA ALA A 103 7.02 -13.79 4.32
C ALA A 103 7.05 -13.48 5.83
N PHE A 104 6.06 -13.97 6.59
CA PHE A 104 6.01 -13.78 8.03
C PHE A 104 7.01 -14.67 8.77
N GLY A 105 7.25 -15.90 8.29
CA GLY A 105 8.25 -16.81 8.84
C GLY A 105 9.66 -16.21 8.84
N GLU A 106 10.01 -15.45 7.80
CA GLU A 106 11.27 -14.68 7.75
C GLU A 106 11.36 -13.66 8.90
N ILE A 107 10.27 -12.92 9.18
CA ILE A 107 10.21 -11.94 10.26
C ILE A 107 10.30 -12.64 11.62
N VAL A 108 9.50 -13.68 11.83
CA VAL A 108 9.44 -14.43 13.09
C VAL A 108 10.79 -15.06 13.41
N ALA A 109 11.47 -15.65 12.44
CA ALA A 109 12.80 -16.25 12.67
C ALA A 109 13.80 -15.22 13.21
N ARG A 110 13.78 -13.98 12.69
CA ARG A 110 14.64 -12.89 13.16
C ARG A 110 14.21 -12.37 14.54
N TRP A 111 12.91 -12.26 14.79
CA TRP A 111 12.40 -11.90 16.11
C TRP A 111 12.74 -12.94 17.18
N GLN A 112 12.57 -14.23 16.89
CA GLN A 112 12.94 -15.33 17.79
C GLN A 112 14.44 -15.32 18.09
N ALA A 113 15.30 -15.10 17.09
CA ALA A 113 16.74 -14.94 17.29
C ALA A 113 17.09 -13.75 18.20
N ALA A 114 16.22 -12.73 18.25
CA ALA A 114 16.34 -11.56 19.13
C ALA A 114 15.56 -11.70 20.46
N GLY A 115 14.96 -12.85 20.74
CA GLY A 115 14.16 -13.07 21.95
C GLY A 115 12.84 -12.28 21.98
N ILE A 116 12.29 -11.93 20.81
CA ILE A 116 11.05 -11.16 20.66
C ILE A 116 9.89 -12.13 20.35
N PRO A 117 8.94 -12.33 21.28
CA PRO A 117 7.77 -13.16 21.01
C PRO A 117 6.76 -12.41 20.13
N ALA A 118 5.95 -13.16 19.39
CA ALA A 118 4.91 -12.66 18.51
C ALA A 118 3.55 -13.28 18.86
N LEU A 119 2.49 -12.48 18.78
CA LEU A 119 1.11 -12.91 19.01
C LEU A 119 0.19 -12.38 17.91
N PHE A 120 -0.59 -13.25 17.27
CA PHE A 120 -1.58 -12.83 16.28
C PHE A 120 -2.77 -12.15 16.96
N VAL A 121 -3.09 -10.92 16.54
CA VAL A 121 -4.20 -10.15 17.16
C VAL A 121 -5.57 -10.67 16.69
N LYS A 122 -5.71 -11.01 15.39
CA LYS A 122 -7.00 -11.37 14.77
C LYS A 122 -7.22 -12.89 14.59
N ALA A 123 -6.53 -13.68 15.39
CA ALA A 123 -6.58 -15.14 15.36
C ALA A 123 -7.68 -15.69 16.28
N LEU A 124 -8.87 -15.89 15.71
CA LEU A 124 -9.98 -16.63 16.31
C LEU A 124 -10.72 -17.38 15.21
N GLY A 125 -11.16 -18.60 15.48
CA GLY A 125 -11.85 -19.46 14.51
C GLY A 125 -11.18 -20.83 14.34
N PRO A 126 -11.72 -21.67 13.43
CA PRO A 126 -11.08 -22.93 13.03
C PRO A 126 -9.80 -22.69 12.23
N GLN A 127 -9.05 -23.77 11.98
CA GLN A 127 -7.81 -23.74 11.20
C GLN A 127 -8.07 -23.42 9.71
N PRO A 128 -7.16 -22.71 9.01
CA PRO A 128 -5.90 -22.20 9.53
C PRO A 128 -6.08 -20.95 10.42
N THR A 129 -5.32 -20.90 11.50
CA THR A 129 -5.33 -19.82 12.50
C THR A 129 -4.66 -18.54 11.97
N PHE A 130 -3.78 -18.67 10.97
CA PHE A 130 -3.13 -17.56 10.29
C PHE A 130 -4.17 -16.71 9.55
N ALA A 131 -4.21 -15.40 9.84
CA ALA A 131 -5.24 -14.48 9.35
C ALA A 131 -5.01 -13.98 7.90
N TYR A 132 -4.81 -14.89 6.95
CA TYR A 132 -4.38 -14.58 5.57
C TYR A 132 -5.39 -13.76 4.75
N THR A 133 -6.66 -13.69 5.16
CA THR A 133 -7.70 -12.88 4.49
C THR A 133 -7.70 -11.42 4.90
N SER A 134 -6.88 -11.05 5.88
CA SER A 134 -6.69 -9.66 6.26
C SER A 134 -5.77 -8.96 5.25
N SER A 135 -6.07 -7.72 4.87
CA SER A 135 -5.18 -6.95 3.98
C SER A 135 -3.83 -6.61 4.60
N ASN A 136 -3.70 -6.80 5.92
CA ASN A 136 -2.46 -6.73 6.69
C ASN A 136 -2.51 -7.73 7.83
N LEU A 137 -1.36 -8.30 8.19
CA LEU A 137 -1.23 -9.17 9.35
C LEU A 137 -1.02 -8.32 10.61
N ASP A 138 -1.92 -8.40 11.58
CA ASP A 138 -1.77 -7.71 12.87
C ASP A 138 -1.08 -8.59 13.91
N VAL A 139 0.09 -8.16 14.37
CA VAL A 139 0.93 -8.88 15.32
C VAL A 139 1.26 -8.01 16.52
N LEU A 140 0.99 -8.52 17.72
CA LEU A 140 1.41 -7.94 18.98
C LEU A 140 2.82 -8.43 19.34
N VAL A 141 3.69 -7.50 19.72
CA VAL A 141 4.99 -7.74 20.34
C VAL A 141 5.03 -7.05 21.71
N PRO A 142 5.87 -7.48 22.67
CA PRO A 142 6.01 -6.78 23.95
C PRO A 142 6.40 -5.32 23.73
N GLN A 143 5.71 -4.40 24.41
CA GLN A 143 5.92 -2.95 24.20
C GLN A 143 7.39 -2.54 24.41
N ALA A 144 8.07 -3.13 25.38
CA ALA A 144 9.48 -2.87 25.68
C ALA A 144 10.45 -3.27 24.54
N GLN A 145 10.02 -4.19 23.66
CA GLN A 145 10.82 -4.69 22.54
C GLN A 145 10.32 -4.18 21.19
N GLN A 146 9.30 -3.32 21.18
CA GLN A 146 8.63 -2.87 19.97
C GLN A 146 9.58 -2.19 18.98
N ASP A 147 10.49 -1.34 19.44
CA ASP A 147 11.44 -0.65 18.56
C ASP A 147 12.45 -1.62 17.94
N ALA A 148 12.91 -2.62 18.70
CA ALA A 148 13.76 -3.68 18.15
C ALA A 148 13.01 -4.51 17.09
N ALA A 149 11.73 -4.85 17.36
CA ALA A 149 10.90 -5.58 16.42
C ALA A 149 10.68 -4.81 15.11
N ARG A 150 10.36 -3.51 15.21
CA ARG A 150 10.26 -2.59 14.06
C ARG A 150 11.56 -2.55 13.27
N LYS A 151 12.71 -2.51 13.96
CA LYS A 151 14.02 -2.43 13.32
C LYS A 151 14.29 -3.67 12.47
N ILE A 152 14.06 -4.84 13.04
CA ILE A 152 14.21 -6.11 12.34
C ILE A 152 13.34 -6.15 11.07
N VAL A 153 12.07 -5.75 11.16
CA VAL A 153 11.17 -5.73 9.98
C VAL A 153 11.70 -4.78 8.91
N ARG A 154 12.22 -3.61 9.29
CA ARG A 154 12.86 -2.69 8.35
C ARG A 154 14.13 -3.26 7.76
N ASP A 155 14.99 -3.89 8.55
CA ASP A 155 16.22 -4.49 8.03
C ASP A 155 15.93 -5.58 6.97
N LEU A 156 14.76 -6.22 7.03
CA LEU A 156 14.26 -7.18 6.03
C LEU A 156 13.69 -6.54 4.74
N GLY A 157 13.95 -5.25 4.50
CA GLY A 157 13.54 -4.58 3.26
C GLY A 157 12.13 -3.96 3.30
N TYR A 158 11.44 -4.00 4.44
CA TYR A 158 10.12 -3.37 4.56
C TYR A 158 10.22 -1.84 4.68
N VAL A 159 9.17 -1.17 4.24
CA VAL A 159 8.97 0.28 4.36
C VAL A 159 7.92 0.54 5.44
N GLU A 160 8.27 1.33 6.44
CA GLU A 160 7.34 1.78 7.48
C GLU A 160 6.52 2.97 7.01
N LEU A 161 5.19 2.84 6.94
CA LEU A 161 4.28 3.91 6.49
C LEU A 161 4.01 4.93 7.61
N ARG A 162 5.03 5.68 8.01
CA ARG A 162 5.00 6.63 9.14
C ARG A 162 3.99 7.79 9.04
N HIS A 163 3.42 8.03 7.87
CA HIS A 163 2.34 9.01 7.70
C HIS A 163 0.96 8.46 8.11
N ILE A 164 0.86 7.15 8.33
CA ILE A 164 -0.28 6.41 8.88
C ILE A 164 0.16 5.82 10.24
N GLU A 165 0.92 6.57 11.03
CA GLU A 165 1.34 6.12 12.36
C GLU A 165 0.20 6.32 13.35
N GLU A 166 -0.24 5.21 13.96
CA GLU A 166 -1.06 5.22 15.16
C GLU A 166 -0.15 4.98 16.38
N PRO A 167 -0.46 5.54 17.57
CA PRO A 167 0.31 5.27 18.76
C PRO A 167 0.50 3.76 18.99
N ASN A 168 1.75 3.32 19.04
CA ASN A 168 2.13 1.93 19.28
C ASN A 168 1.60 0.91 18.24
N LYS A 169 1.17 1.36 17.04
CA LYS A 169 0.78 0.51 15.90
C LYS A 169 1.46 1.00 14.64
N PHE A 170 2.33 0.15 14.07
CA PHE A 170 3.24 0.52 12.99
C PHE A 170 2.99 -0.34 11.76
N LEU A 171 2.59 0.29 10.65
CA LEU A 171 2.36 -0.39 9.37
C LEU A 171 3.64 -0.50 8.56
N PHE A 172 4.02 -1.72 8.23
CA PHE A 172 5.12 -2.05 7.33
C PHE A 172 4.60 -2.69 6.06
N ARG A 173 5.25 -2.36 4.94
CA ARG A 173 4.96 -2.92 3.63
C ARG A 173 6.23 -3.31 2.90
N ARG A 174 6.26 -4.52 2.35
CA ARG A 174 7.29 -4.93 1.38
C ARG A 174 6.74 -4.76 -0.03
N PHE A 175 7.50 -4.09 -0.89
CA PHE A 175 7.11 -3.88 -2.28
C PHE A 175 7.84 -4.84 -3.20
N HIS A 176 7.13 -5.40 -4.18
CA HIS A 176 7.68 -6.16 -5.29
C HIS A 176 7.08 -5.64 -6.59
N LEU A 177 7.92 -5.19 -7.53
CA LEU A 177 7.46 -4.59 -8.80
C LEU A 177 6.41 -3.48 -8.58
N GLY A 178 6.66 -2.60 -7.61
CA GLY A 178 5.77 -1.48 -7.30
C GLY A 178 4.51 -1.84 -6.53
N GLU A 179 4.22 -3.11 -6.29
CA GLU A 179 2.99 -3.55 -5.62
C GLU A 179 3.31 -4.09 -4.22
N SER A 180 2.32 -4.07 -3.31
CA SER A 180 2.53 -4.66 -1.99
C SER A 180 2.60 -6.19 -2.12
N ALA A 181 3.70 -6.77 -1.66
CA ALA A 181 3.86 -8.21 -1.55
C ALA A 181 3.38 -8.73 -0.18
N PHE A 182 3.62 -7.97 0.89
CA PHE A 182 3.22 -8.33 2.25
C PHE A 182 3.10 -7.09 3.13
N ASP A 183 2.00 -7.01 3.88
CA ASP A 183 1.71 -5.94 4.83
C ASP A 183 1.61 -6.52 6.25
N ILE A 184 2.29 -5.87 7.19
CA ILE A 184 2.26 -6.25 8.60
C ILE A 184 2.10 -5.01 9.49
N HIS A 185 1.18 -5.09 10.44
CA HIS A 185 1.11 -4.17 11.56
C HIS A 185 1.84 -4.75 12.76
N VAL A 186 2.86 -4.04 13.25
CA VAL A 186 3.52 -4.34 14.51
C VAL A 186 2.87 -3.50 15.60
N HIS A 187 2.14 -4.16 16.48
CA HIS A 187 1.48 -3.59 17.65
C HIS A 187 2.34 -3.79 18.88
N GLY A 188 2.51 -2.75 19.68
CA GLY A 188 3.10 -2.83 21.02
C GLY A 188 2.03 -2.77 22.09
N ARG A 189 0.84 -2.30 21.71
CA ARG A 189 -0.36 -2.22 22.53
C ARG A 189 -1.59 -2.54 21.69
N LEU A 190 -2.63 -3.06 22.33
CA LEU A 190 -3.93 -3.32 21.70
C LEU A 190 -4.77 -2.06 21.80
N GLU A 191 -4.34 -1.03 21.08
CA GLU A 191 -4.94 0.31 21.10
C GLU A 191 -5.09 0.90 19.71
N TRP A 192 -6.06 1.80 19.58
CA TRP A 192 -6.08 2.79 18.51
C TRP A 192 -5.55 4.12 19.09
N THR A 193 -6.42 4.89 19.77
CA THR A 193 -6.00 6.04 20.58
C THR A 193 -5.91 5.69 22.07
N VAL A 194 -6.68 4.69 22.49
CA VAL A 194 -6.77 4.19 23.87
C VAL A 194 -6.78 2.67 23.84
N SER A 195 -6.21 2.05 24.86
CA SER A 195 -6.09 0.59 24.99
C SER A 195 -7.44 -0.06 25.30
N PHE A 196 -7.72 -1.21 24.67
CA PHE A 196 -8.97 -1.96 24.82
C PHE A 196 -8.82 -3.20 25.70
N LEU A 197 -7.60 -3.70 25.85
CA LEU A 197 -7.27 -4.88 26.65
C LEU A 197 -6.04 -4.58 27.51
N ASP A 198 -5.82 -5.36 28.57
CA ASP A 198 -4.55 -5.33 29.27
C ASP A 198 -3.55 -6.23 28.55
N GLU A 199 -2.51 -5.65 27.97
CA GLU A 199 -1.57 -6.39 27.15
C GLU A 199 -0.80 -7.44 27.94
N ALA A 200 -0.49 -7.19 29.22
CA ALA A 200 0.21 -8.13 30.06
C ALA A 200 -0.67 -9.36 30.35
N GLU A 201 -1.95 -9.14 30.65
CA GLU A 201 -2.92 -10.24 30.81
C GLU A 201 -3.12 -11.01 29.49
N VAL A 202 -3.15 -10.33 28.33
CA VAL A 202 -3.27 -11.01 27.04
C VAL A 202 -2.07 -11.92 26.76
N TRP A 203 -0.85 -11.46 27.05
CA TRP A 203 0.35 -12.29 26.93
C TRP A 203 0.33 -13.48 27.90
N GLN A 204 -0.05 -13.24 29.15
CA GLN A 204 -0.12 -14.28 30.18
C GLN A 204 -1.07 -15.42 29.80
N HIS A 205 -2.18 -15.11 29.13
CA HIS A 205 -3.19 -16.09 28.71
C HIS A 205 -3.05 -16.51 27.24
N SER A 206 -1.99 -16.08 26.56
CA SER A 206 -1.74 -16.51 25.18
C SER A 206 -1.35 -17.98 25.14
N ARG A 207 -1.57 -18.62 23.98
CA ARG A 207 -1.23 -20.02 23.73
C ARG A 207 -0.64 -20.18 22.34
N LEU A 208 0.12 -21.24 22.11
CA LEU A 208 0.54 -21.57 20.75
C LEU A 208 -0.64 -22.08 19.93
N ALA A 209 -0.72 -21.66 18.66
CA ALA A 209 -1.70 -22.21 17.74
C ALA A 209 -1.33 -23.67 17.39
N PRO A 210 -2.32 -24.58 17.30
CA PRO A 210 -2.06 -25.99 17.01
C PRO A 210 -1.54 -26.26 15.59
N ASP A 211 -1.79 -25.35 14.65
CA ASP A 211 -1.48 -25.49 13.21
C ASP A 211 -0.31 -24.63 12.75
N THR A 212 0.26 -23.78 13.60
CA THR A 212 1.40 -22.94 13.22
C THR A 212 2.27 -22.60 14.43
N ALA A 213 3.58 -22.70 14.22
CA ALA A 213 4.59 -22.30 15.22
C ALA A 213 5.03 -20.83 15.06
N LEU A 214 4.42 -20.08 14.13
CA LEU A 214 4.85 -18.73 13.78
C LEU A 214 4.55 -17.68 14.87
N ALA A 215 3.43 -17.82 15.58
CA ALA A 215 3.07 -16.90 16.65
C ALA A 215 2.10 -17.55 17.65
N ALA A 216 2.05 -16.99 18.85
CA ALA A 216 1.00 -17.29 19.81
C ALA A 216 -0.34 -16.67 19.36
N VAL A 217 -1.43 -17.09 19.99
CA VAL A 217 -2.78 -16.57 19.82
C VAL A 217 -3.38 -16.23 21.17
N PRO A 218 -4.27 -15.22 21.25
CA PRO A 218 -4.95 -14.88 22.48
C PRO A 218 -5.82 -16.03 23.00
N ALA A 219 -6.09 -16.06 24.31
CA ALA A 219 -7.16 -16.88 24.87
C ALA A 219 -8.50 -16.53 24.23
N ALA A 220 -9.45 -17.47 24.24
CA ALA A 220 -10.72 -17.31 23.54
C ALA A 220 -11.49 -16.03 23.95
N GLY A 221 -11.53 -15.72 25.25
CA GLY A 221 -12.15 -14.49 25.76
C GLY A 221 -11.48 -13.22 25.23
N ASP A 222 -10.15 -13.13 25.25
CA ASP A 222 -9.42 -11.97 24.72
C ASP A 222 -9.61 -11.84 23.20
N ALA A 223 -9.64 -12.97 22.48
CA ALA A 223 -9.88 -13.01 21.04
C ALA A 223 -11.29 -12.52 20.67
N VAL A 224 -12.32 -12.85 21.46
CA VAL A 224 -13.69 -12.33 21.32
C VAL A 224 -13.69 -10.82 21.56
N LEU A 225 -13.04 -10.35 22.62
CA LEU A 225 -12.94 -8.92 22.92
C LEU A 225 -12.28 -8.14 21.77
N ILE A 226 -11.16 -8.65 21.25
CA ILE A 226 -10.46 -8.07 20.10
C ILE A 226 -11.38 -8.04 18.88
N THR A 227 -12.06 -9.15 18.55
CA THR A 227 -12.94 -9.27 17.39
C THR A 227 -14.08 -8.24 17.44
N LEU A 228 -14.78 -8.15 18.58
CA LEU A 228 -15.89 -7.21 18.76
C LEU A 228 -15.42 -5.75 18.78
N ALA A 229 -14.27 -5.46 19.40
CA ALA A 229 -13.72 -4.11 19.39
C ALA A 229 -13.41 -3.65 17.96
N HIS A 230 -12.82 -4.50 17.11
CA HIS A 230 -12.57 -4.20 15.71
C HIS A 230 -13.87 -3.97 14.93
N ALA A 231 -14.86 -4.86 15.08
CA ALA A 231 -16.15 -4.73 14.41
C ALA A 231 -16.84 -3.39 14.73
N ILE A 232 -16.88 -3.02 16.01
CA ILE A 232 -17.65 -1.86 16.50
C ILE A 232 -16.90 -0.54 16.28
N TYR A 233 -15.63 -0.47 16.63
CA TYR A 233 -14.90 0.81 16.71
C TYR A 233 -14.07 1.11 15.45
N GLU A 234 -13.41 0.10 14.88
CA GLU A 234 -12.58 0.26 13.69
C GLU A 234 -13.41 0.13 12.42
N ASN A 235 -13.97 -1.06 12.18
CA ASN A 235 -14.67 -1.43 10.96
C ASN A 235 -16.05 -0.78 10.85
N LYS A 236 -16.70 -0.52 12.00
CA LYS A 236 -18.08 -0.01 12.07
C LYS A 236 -19.02 -0.89 11.26
N SER A 237 -18.77 -2.18 11.30
CA SER A 237 -19.57 -3.20 10.67
C SER A 237 -19.29 -4.54 11.33
N LEU A 238 -20.31 -5.38 11.44
CA LEU A 238 -20.20 -6.76 11.88
C LEU A 238 -20.27 -7.67 10.65
N LYS A 239 -19.14 -8.30 10.31
CA LYS A 239 -19.03 -9.25 9.20
C LYS A 239 -19.52 -10.64 9.60
N LEU A 240 -19.91 -11.45 8.62
CA LEU A 240 -20.27 -12.86 8.88
C LEU A 240 -19.12 -13.65 9.52
N SER A 241 -17.86 -13.40 9.12
CA SER A 241 -16.71 -14.05 9.75
C SER A 241 -16.54 -13.66 11.22
N GLU A 242 -16.76 -12.38 11.57
CA GLU A 242 -16.65 -11.90 12.96
C GLU A 242 -17.75 -12.52 13.84
N LEU A 243 -18.99 -12.61 13.34
CA LEU A 243 -20.07 -13.35 14.01
C LEU A 243 -19.67 -14.81 14.22
N ALA A 244 -19.29 -15.51 13.14
CA ALA A 244 -18.94 -16.93 13.20
C ALA A 244 -17.78 -17.22 14.17
N LYS A 245 -16.80 -16.30 14.28
CA LYS A 245 -15.70 -16.38 15.25
C LYS A 245 -16.19 -16.33 16.70
N VAL A 246 -17.12 -15.42 17.01
CA VAL A 246 -17.70 -15.30 18.36
C VAL A 246 -18.52 -16.55 18.71
N LEU A 247 -19.34 -17.05 17.78
CA LEU A 247 -20.12 -18.27 17.98
C LEU A 247 -19.22 -19.50 18.13
N TYR A 248 -18.16 -19.60 17.32
CA TYR A 248 -17.13 -20.63 17.45
C TYR A 248 -16.47 -20.59 18.84
N ALA A 249 -16.07 -19.41 19.31
CA ALA A 249 -15.50 -19.26 20.64
C ALA A 249 -16.46 -19.74 21.73
N ALA A 250 -17.71 -19.29 21.69
CA ALA A 250 -18.71 -19.60 22.71
C ALA A 250 -19.08 -21.09 22.79
N SER A 251 -19.00 -21.81 21.67
CA SER A 251 -19.46 -23.20 21.55
C SER A 251 -18.34 -24.24 21.58
N ARG A 252 -17.17 -23.91 21.05
CA ARG A 252 -16.06 -24.85 20.86
C ARG A 252 -14.86 -24.56 21.75
N LEU A 253 -14.78 -23.37 22.33
CA LEU A 253 -13.69 -22.96 23.20
C LEU A 253 -14.24 -22.63 24.59
N GLU A 254 -13.38 -22.69 25.59
CA GLU A 254 -13.72 -22.24 26.94
C GLU A 254 -13.54 -20.71 27.01
N VAL A 255 -14.65 -19.99 27.11
CA VAL A 255 -14.65 -18.54 27.27
C VAL A 255 -14.93 -18.18 28.73
N ASP A 256 -13.93 -17.66 29.41
CA ASP A 256 -14.10 -17.00 30.70
C ASP A 256 -14.78 -15.62 30.50
N TRP A 257 -16.11 -15.65 30.48
CA TRP A 257 -16.93 -14.45 30.27
C TRP A 257 -16.77 -13.45 31.42
N GLU A 258 -16.63 -13.91 32.66
CA GLU A 258 -16.47 -13.02 33.82
C GLU A 258 -15.20 -12.18 33.68
N ARG A 259 -14.07 -12.81 33.34
CA ARG A 259 -12.82 -12.09 33.06
C ARG A 259 -12.95 -11.14 31.88
N ALA A 260 -13.55 -11.59 30.77
CA ALA A 260 -13.73 -10.75 29.59
C ALA A 260 -14.56 -9.49 29.89
N ILE A 261 -15.64 -9.64 30.68
CA ILE A 261 -16.49 -8.54 31.12
C ILE A 261 -15.73 -7.62 32.09
N ALA A 262 -15.01 -8.19 33.05
CA ALA A 262 -14.20 -7.43 33.98
C ALA A 262 -13.14 -6.59 33.24
N MET A 263 -12.47 -7.16 32.25
CA MET A 263 -11.54 -6.46 31.37
C MET A 263 -12.21 -5.28 30.66
N ALA A 264 -13.34 -5.52 29.99
CA ALA A 264 -14.08 -4.48 29.28
C ALA A 264 -14.55 -3.34 30.21
N ARG A 265 -15.01 -3.69 31.43
CA ARG A 265 -15.37 -2.70 32.48
C ARG A 265 -14.17 -1.88 32.92
N ARG A 266 -13.04 -2.52 33.26
CA ARG A 266 -11.80 -1.82 33.68
C ARG A 266 -11.33 -0.83 32.62
N LYS A 267 -11.33 -1.26 31.35
CA LYS A 267 -10.95 -0.46 30.17
C LYS A 267 -12.05 0.49 29.67
N GLY A 268 -13.18 0.54 30.36
CA GLY A 268 -14.27 1.50 30.14
C GLY A 268 -15.21 1.20 28.97
N TRP A 269 -15.09 0.08 28.26
CA TRP A 269 -15.87 -0.19 27.04
C TRP A 269 -16.92 -1.30 27.19
N ALA A 270 -17.37 -1.58 28.40
CA ALA A 270 -18.43 -2.58 28.66
C ALA A 270 -19.69 -2.36 27.80
N ASP A 271 -20.15 -1.11 27.61
CA ASP A 271 -21.28 -0.79 26.73
C ASP A 271 -21.06 -1.27 25.29
N GLY A 272 -19.82 -1.17 24.79
CA GLY A 272 -19.44 -1.67 23.47
C GLY A 272 -19.48 -3.19 23.42
N LEU A 273 -18.97 -3.87 24.46
CA LEU A 273 -19.06 -5.33 24.56
C LEU A 273 -20.52 -5.80 24.56
N TRP A 274 -21.38 -5.19 25.38
CA TRP A 274 -22.81 -5.50 25.43
C TRP A 274 -23.49 -5.27 24.10
N PHE A 275 -23.22 -4.13 23.48
CA PHE A 275 -23.74 -3.81 22.15
C PHE A 275 -23.34 -4.88 21.12
N GLY A 276 -22.07 -5.30 21.12
CA GLY A 276 -21.56 -6.34 20.23
C GLY A 276 -22.21 -7.71 20.46
N LEU A 277 -22.29 -8.15 21.72
CA LEU A 277 -22.87 -9.46 22.05
C LEU A 277 -24.35 -9.55 21.71
N VAL A 278 -25.13 -8.49 22.01
CA VAL A 278 -26.54 -8.44 21.65
C VAL A 278 -26.71 -8.37 20.13
N LEU A 279 -25.87 -7.64 19.40
CA LEU A 279 -25.88 -7.67 17.93
C LEU A 279 -25.57 -9.06 17.38
N CYS A 280 -24.58 -9.77 17.95
CA CYS A 280 -24.27 -11.14 17.57
C CYS A 280 -25.46 -12.08 17.82
N ASP A 281 -26.11 -12.00 18.99
CA ASP A 281 -27.29 -12.81 19.33
C ASP A 281 -28.44 -12.57 18.35
N ARG A 282 -28.80 -11.30 18.08
CA ARG A 282 -29.86 -11.00 17.11
C ARG A 282 -29.51 -11.49 15.72
N PHE A 283 -28.26 -11.30 15.32
CA PHE A 283 -27.85 -11.71 13.99
C PHE A 283 -27.81 -13.24 13.86
N GLU A 284 -27.40 -13.94 14.92
CA GLU A 284 -27.45 -15.39 15.01
C GLU A 284 -28.90 -15.91 14.96
N GLU A 285 -29.78 -15.40 15.83
CA GLU A 285 -31.19 -15.77 15.88
C GLU A 285 -31.86 -15.60 14.52
N THR A 286 -31.51 -14.53 13.80
CA THR A 286 -32.13 -14.28 12.50
C THR A 286 -31.54 -15.12 11.37
N LEU A 287 -30.25 -15.47 11.41
CA LEU A 287 -29.60 -16.30 10.39
C LEU A 287 -29.82 -17.80 10.61
N TYR A 288 -29.87 -18.24 11.86
CA TYR A 288 -29.80 -19.64 12.26
C TYR A 288 -31.01 -20.12 13.08
N GLY A 289 -31.85 -19.21 13.57
CA GLY A 289 -33.00 -19.57 14.41
C GLY A 289 -32.61 -20.09 15.80
N VAL A 290 -31.36 -19.89 16.22
CA VAL A 290 -30.82 -20.35 17.50
C VAL A 290 -30.03 -19.26 18.20
N ARG A 291 -29.70 -19.52 19.47
CA ARG A 291 -28.86 -18.67 20.31
C ARG A 291 -27.78 -19.52 20.95
N THR A 292 -26.52 -19.28 20.58
CA THR A 292 -25.36 -20.02 21.10
C THR A 292 -24.77 -19.34 22.33
N LEU A 293 -24.88 -18.00 22.43
CA LEU A 293 -24.37 -17.26 23.58
C LEU A 293 -25.18 -17.60 24.86
N PRO A 294 -24.54 -17.69 26.05
CA PRO A 294 -25.25 -18.04 27.28
C PRO A 294 -26.42 -17.10 27.59
N ALA A 295 -27.61 -17.64 27.87
CA ALA A 295 -28.81 -16.85 28.10
C ALA A 295 -28.65 -15.81 29.23
N ALA A 296 -28.05 -16.20 30.36
CA ALA A 296 -27.79 -15.31 31.48
C ALA A 296 -26.86 -14.13 31.10
N LEU A 297 -25.87 -14.37 30.23
CA LEU A 297 -24.98 -13.33 29.70
C LEU A 297 -25.76 -12.33 28.84
N LEU A 298 -26.64 -12.83 27.96
CA LEU A 298 -27.45 -11.99 27.07
C LEU A 298 -28.50 -11.19 27.81
N GLU A 299 -29.18 -11.78 28.79
CA GLU A 299 -30.12 -11.07 29.66
C GLU A 299 -29.43 -9.96 30.45
N HIS A 300 -28.22 -10.23 30.94
CA HIS A 300 -27.39 -9.23 31.60
C HIS A 300 -26.97 -8.12 30.63
N ALA A 301 -26.41 -8.47 29.48
CA ALA A 301 -25.99 -7.53 28.45
C ALA A 301 -27.15 -6.62 27.99
N TRP A 302 -28.35 -7.20 27.78
CA TRP A 302 -29.55 -6.45 27.39
C TRP A 302 -30.01 -5.47 28.47
N ARG A 303 -29.95 -5.84 29.76
CA ARG A 303 -30.31 -4.95 30.87
C ARG A 303 -29.35 -3.78 31.02
N GLU A 304 -28.05 -4.04 30.86
CA GLU A 304 -27.00 -3.02 30.98
C GLU A 304 -26.95 -2.09 29.75
N LEU A 305 -27.50 -2.51 28.62
CA LEU A 305 -27.42 -1.75 27.38
C LEU A 305 -28.24 -0.44 27.47
N PRO A 306 -27.63 0.73 27.18
CA PRO A 306 -28.35 2.00 27.15
C PRO A 306 -29.62 1.94 26.28
N PRO A 307 -30.75 2.53 26.70
CA PRO A 307 -32.02 2.47 25.96
C PRO A 307 -31.91 2.82 24.47
N ARG A 308 -31.06 3.81 24.12
CA ARG A 308 -30.83 4.19 22.72
C ARG A 308 -30.19 3.06 21.91
N LEU A 309 -29.23 2.34 22.49
CA LEU A 309 -28.56 1.24 21.80
C LEU A 309 -29.49 0.02 21.67
N ARG A 310 -30.38 -0.22 22.65
CA ARG A 310 -31.45 -1.23 22.50
C ARG A 310 -32.36 -0.91 21.31
N ALA A 311 -32.86 0.32 21.24
CA ALA A 311 -33.68 0.77 20.11
C ALA A 311 -32.91 0.67 18.77
N TYR A 312 -31.60 0.97 18.78
CA TYR A 312 -30.76 0.79 17.59
C TYR A 312 -30.68 -0.66 17.15
N VAL A 313 -30.45 -1.60 18.08
CA VAL A 313 -30.38 -3.03 17.77
C VAL A 313 -31.71 -3.54 17.22
N GLU A 314 -32.83 -3.18 17.87
CA GLU A 314 -34.17 -3.54 17.41
C GLU A 314 -34.44 -3.06 15.99
N ALA A 315 -34.10 -1.80 15.69
CA ALA A 315 -34.24 -1.24 14.34
C ALA A 315 -33.31 -1.90 13.31
N SER A 316 -32.10 -2.31 13.71
CA SER A 316 -31.09 -2.87 12.81
C SER A 316 -31.30 -4.36 12.52
N SER A 317 -32.05 -5.07 13.37
CA SER A 317 -32.26 -6.53 13.26
C SER A 317 -33.14 -6.91 12.05
N GLY A 318 -33.84 -5.96 11.44
CA GLY A 318 -34.74 -6.20 10.30
C GLY A 318 -34.06 -6.31 8.92
N ASP A 319 -32.80 -5.87 8.76
CA ASP A 319 -32.12 -5.78 7.45
C ASP A 319 -30.89 -6.70 7.35
N LEU A 320 -31.14 -8.02 7.39
CA LEU A 320 -30.09 -9.03 7.26
C LEU A 320 -29.44 -9.09 5.88
N ARG A 321 -30.09 -8.56 4.86
CA ARG A 321 -29.58 -8.62 3.47
C ARG A 321 -28.34 -7.75 3.31
N ALA A 322 -28.18 -6.76 4.18
CA ALA A 322 -27.07 -5.82 4.17
C ALA A 322 -25.80 -6.35 4.86
N THR A 323 -25.35 -7.58 4.58
CA THR A 323 -24.06 -8.06 5.11
C THR A 323 -22.87 -7.42 4.36
N PRO A 324 -21.80 -6.97 5.05
CA PRO A 324 -21.65 -6.91 6.51
C PRO A 324 -22.58 -5.87 7.17
N LEU A 325 -23.14 -6.21 8.32
CA LEU A 325 -24.10 -5.37 9.04
C LEU A 325 -23.44 -4.05 9.42
N ARG A 326 -23.88 -2.94 8.84
CA ARG A 326 -23.27 -1.62 9.08
C ARG A 326 -23.67 -1.08 10.44
N ILE A 327 -22.67 -0.64 11.20
CA ILE A 327 -22.85 0.08 12.45
C ILE A 327 -22.77 1.57 12.14
N SER A 328 -23.75 2.34 12.58
CA SER A 328 -23.76 3.80 12.41
C SER A 328 -22.45 4.41 12.93
N PHE A 329 -21.82 5.24 12.10
CA PHE A 329 -20.62 5.97 12.48
C PHE A 329 -20.84 6.80 13.75
N VAL A 330 -22.03 7.38 13.91
CA VAL A 330 -22.38 8.20 15.08
C VAL A 330 -22.43 7.34 16.34
N GLU A 331 -23.04 6.16 16.27
CA GLU A 331 -23.17 5.25 17.42
C GLU A 331 -21.79 4.70 17.83
N SER A 332 -21.00 4.23 16.86
CA SER A 332 -19.61 3.81 17.08
C SER A 332 -18.77 4.91 17.74
N LYS A 333 -18.87 6.16 17.26
CA LYS A 333 -18.14 7.28 17.88
C LYS A 333 -18.62 7.61 19.27
N ARG A 334 -19.93 7.59 19.53
CA ARG A 334 -20.48 7.82 20.88
C ARG A 334 -20.00 6.76 21.86
N LEU A 335 -20.03 5.49 21.48
CA LEU A 335 -19.45 4.39 22.26
C LEU A 335 -17.95 4.62 22.52
N PHE A 336 -17.21 5.10 21.52
CA PHE A 336 -15.77 5.35 21.67
C PHE A 336 -15.48 6.49 22.66
N TYR A 337 -16.23 7.59 22.61
CA TYR A 337 -16.12 8.68 23.59
C TYR A 337 -16.56 8.24 24.98
N ALA A 338 -17.65 7.47 25.09
CA ALA A 338 -18.09 6.89 26.36
C ALA A 338 -16.99 6.03 26.99
N LYS A 339 -16.32 5.18 26.18
CA LYS A 339 -15.15 4.43 26.62
C LYS A 339 -14.08 5.34 27.21
N MET A 340 -13.62 6.33 26.43
CA MET A 340 -12.51 7.19 26.87
C MET A 340 -12.81 7.86 28.22
N LEU A 341 -14.08 8.19 28.47
CA LEU A 341 -14.52 8.77 29.73
C LEU A 341 -14.64 7.72 30.86
N ALA A 342 -15.03 6.49 30.55
CA ALA A 342 -15.21 5.41 31.53
C ALA A 342 -13.94 4.61 31.84
N ASP A 343 -12.84 4.82 31.12
CA ASP A 343 -11.58 4.10 31.32
C ASP A 343 -10.96 4.40 32.70
N THR A 344 -11.05 3.43 33.61
CA THR A 344 -10.57 3.57 34.99
C THR A 344 -9.06 3.42 35.13
N THR A 345 -8.40 2.93 34.08
CA THR A 345 -6.93 2.75 34.07
C THR A 345 -6.17 4.05 33.78
N LEU A 346 -6.89 5.11 33.39
CA LEU A 346 -6.33 6.41 33.06
C LEU A 346 -6.77 7.49 34.07
N LEU A 347 -5.81 8.31 34.48
CA LEU A 347 -6.10 9.53 35.23
C LEU A 347 -7.02 10.46 34.42
N LEU A 348 -7.83 11.28 35.11
CA LEU A 348 -8.77 12.22 34.45
C LEU A 348 -8.08 13.11 33.41
N ARG A 349 -6.87 13.61 33.70
CA ARG A 349 -6.07 14.40 32.76
C ARG A 349 -5.71 13.61 31.49
N GLY A 350 -5.39 12.32 31.63
CA GLY A 350 -5.13 11.42 30.50
C GLY A 350 -6.38 11.24 29.63
N ARG A 351 -7.52 10.94 30.26
CA ARG A 351 -8.82 10.80 29.56
C ARG A 351 -9.19 12.05 28.74
N LEU A 352 -9.03 13.24 29.33
CA LEU A 352 -9.29 14.51 28.65
C LEU A 352 -8.34 14.75 27.48
N ARG A 353 -7.03 14.50 27.68
CA ARG A 353 -6.02 14.63 26.63
C ARG A 353 -6.33 13.72 25.45
N ASP A 354 -6.61 12.46 25.71
CA ASP A 354 -6.87 11.47 24.66
C ASP A 354 -8.18 11.79 23.91
N THR A 355 -9.19 12.30 24.62
CA THR A 355 -10.44 12.82 24.02
C THR A 355 -10.19 13.99 23.07
N VAL A 356 -9.38 14.98 23.51
CA VAL A 356 -9.01 16.14 22.68
C VAL A 356 -8.21 15.68 21.46
N PHE A 357 -7.20 14.83 21.65
CA PHE A 357 -6.38 14.30 20.57
C PHE A 357 -7.23 13.55 19.54
N HIS A 358 -8.12 12.67 19.99
CA HIS A 358 -9.01 11.93 19.10
C HIS A 358 -9.96 12.85 18.32
N THR A 359 -10.48 13.89 18.97
CA THR A 359 -11.36 14.89 18.34
C THR A 359 -10.61 15.66 17.26
N LEU A 360 -9.37 16.07 17.54
CA LEU A 360 -8.52 16.79 16.60
C LEU A 360 -8.13 15.94 15.40
N ALA A 361 -7.70 14.70 15.64
CA ALA A 361 -7.41 13.73 14.57
C ALA A 361 -8.65 13.46 13.70
N GLY A 362 -9.83 13.27 14.31
CA GLY A 362 -11.09 13.09 13.61
C GLY A 362 -11.51 14.32 12.79
N THR A 363 -11.33 15.52 13.35
CA THR A 363 -11.60 16.79 12.67
C THR A 363 -10.71 16.95 11.44
N ARG A 364 -9.42 16.69 11.59
CA ARG A 364 -8.45 16.71 10.50
C ARG A 364 -8.88 15.77 9.36
N LEU A 365 -9.27 14.54 9.69
CA LEU A 365 -9.73 13.55 8.72
C LEU A 365 -10.98 14.04 7.98
N ARG A 366 -11.96 14.60 8.71
CA ARG A 366 -13.22 15.13 8.15
C ARG A 366 -12.99 16.31 7.22
N LEU A 367 -12.04 17.19 7.55
CA LEU A 367 -11.62 18.30 6.71
C LEU A 367 -10.74 17.87 5.52
N ARG A 368 -10.41 16.58 5.41
CA ARG A 368 -9.53 16.01 4.37
C ARG A 368 -8.18 16.72 4.31
N LEU A 369 -7.70 17.20 5.46
CA LEU A 369 -6.41 17.87 5.59
C LEU A 369 -5.30 16.83 5.50
N ARG A 370 -4.87 16.56 4.26
CA ARG A 370 -3.71 15.73 3.97
C ARG A 370 -2.47 16.60 4.09
N SER A 371 -1.65 16.31 5.10
CA SER A 371 -0.34 16.89 5.15
C SER A 371 0.66 16.00 4.45
N GLN A 372 1.49 16.61 3.62
CA GLN A 372 2.49 15.90 2.86
C GLN A 372 3.72 16.78 2.67
N ARG A 373 4.90 16.16 2.69
CA ARG A 373 6.14 16.84 2.39
C ARG A 373 6.41 16.75 0.88
N PRO A 374 6.87 17.81 0.21
CA PRO A 374 7.24 17.69 -1.19
C PRO A 374 8.54 16.92 -1.37
N MET A 375 8.63 16.20 -2.47
CA MET A 375 9.84 15.49 -2.89
C MET A 375 9.87 15.42 -4.41
N LEU A 376 11.02 15.72 -5.02
CA LEU A 376 11.24 15.54 -6.45
C LEU A 376 12.17 14.34 -6.68
N ILE A 377 11.73 13.42 -7.53
CA ILE A 377 12.46 12.22 -7.93
C ILE A 377 12.63 12.28 -9.44
N ALA A 378 13.85 12.16 -9.95
CA ALA A 378 14.16 12.19 -11.37
C ALA A 378 14.73 10.85 -11.82
N LEU A 379 14.19 10.29 -12.92
CA LEU A 379 14.69 9.08 -13.56
C LEU A 379 15.19 9.43 -14.96
N ASP A 380 16.48 9.25 -15.19
CA ASP A 380 17.20 9.63 -16.41
C ASP A 380 17.99 8.44 -16.97
N GLY A 381 18.42 8.54 -18.23
CA GLY A 381 19.13 7.47 -18.94
C GLY A 381 18.77 7.39 -20.43
N LEU A 382 19.38 6.46 -21.15
CA LEU A 382 19.18 6.27 -22.60
C LEU A 382 17.76 5.80 -22.94
N ASP A 383 17.32 6.02 -24.18
CA ASP A 383 16.07 5.43 -24.68
C ASP A 383 16.20 3.90 -24.69
N GLY A 384 15.18 3.19 -24.21
CA GLY A 384 15.24 1.74 -24.00
C GLY A 384 15.86 1.26 -22.66
N CYS A 385 16.33 2.16 -21.79
CA CYS A 385 16.91 1.76 -20.49
C CYS A 385 15.88 1.43 -19.38
N GLY A 386 14.57 1.53 -19.65
CA GLY A 386 13.53 1.14 -18.71
C GLY A 386 12.99 2.24 -17.77
N LYS A 387 13.32 3.53 -18.00
CA LYS A 387 12.82 4.66 -17.16
C LYS A 387 11.31 4.66 -16.97
N SER A 388 10.56 4.51 -18.06
CA SER A 388 9.10 4.58 -18.02
C SER A 388 8.49 3.40 -17.27
N LEU A 389 9.08 2.20 -17.40
CA LEU A 389 8.70 1.05 -16.58
C LEU A 389 8.95 1.35 -15.10
N GLN A 390 10.15 1.78 -14.72
CA GLN A 390 10.48 2.06 -13.32
C GLN A 390 9.65 3.22 -12.74
N THR A 391 9.32 4.21 -13.57
CA THR A 391 8.40 5.30 -13.19
C THR A 391 7.00 4.76 -12.88
N GLN A 392 6.48 3.84 -13.69
CA GLN A 392 5.18 3.21 -13.45
C GLN A 392 5.19 2.33 -12.19
N LEU A 393 6.27 1.56 -11.96
CA LEU A 393 6.39 0.75 -10.74
C LEU A 393 6.48 1.65 -9.50
N LEU A 394 7.18 2.78 -9.58
CA LEU A 394 7.23 3.76 -8.49
C LEU A 394 5.87 4.45 -8.25
N ASP A 395 5.11 4.74 -9.32
CA ASP A 395 3.74 5.27 -9.23
C ASP A 395 2.78 4.30 -8.54
N ARG A 396 2.84 3.01 -8.88
CA ARG A 396 2.11 1.95 -8.16
C ARG A 396 2.50 1.90 -6.69
N ALA A 397 3.80 1.98 -6.38
CA ALA A 397 4.27 1.92 -5.01
C ALA A 397 3.81 3.13 -4.18
N LEU A 398 3.94 4.33 -4.74
CA LEU A 398 3.49 5.57 -4.10
C LEU A 398 1.96 5.58 -3.91
N THR A 399 1.21 5.07 -4.89
CA THR A 399 -0.25 4.88 -4.80
C THR A 399 -0.60 3.91 -3.69
N GLY A 400 0.04 2.74 -3.66
CA GLY A 400 -0.13 1.76 -2.62
C GLY A 400 0.18 2.35 -1.25
N ALA A 401 1.30 3.08 -1.13
CA ALA A 401 1.69 3.77 0.09
C ALA A 401 0.81 4.99 0.43
N ALA A 402 -0.28 5.25 -0.30
CA ALA A 402 -1.18 6.38 -0.11
C ALA A 402 -0.50 7.77 -0.16
N VAL A 403 0.65 7.87 -0.85
CA VAL A 403 1.39 9.12 -1.05
C VAL A 403 0.82 9.85 -2.28
N ARG A 404 0.39 11.11 -2.12
CA ARG A 404 -0.03 11.94 -3.25
C ARG A 404 1.18 12.26 -4.12
N HIS A 405 1.09 11.91 -5.39
CA HIS A 405 2.18 12.16 -6.30
C HIS A 405 1.68 12.48 -7.70
N ARG A 406 2.62 12.92 -8.54
CA ARG A 406 2.40 13.21 -9.94
C ARG A 406 3.57 12.71 -10.77
N ILE A 407 3.30 11.99 -11.85
CA ILE A 407 4.29 11.71 -12.88
C ILE A 407 4.35 12.89 -13.86
N VAL A 408 5.56 13.33 -14.16
CA VAL A 408 5.84 14.35 -15.16
C VAL A 408 6.87 13.80 -16.14
N TRP A 409 6.41 13.38 -17.32
CA TRP A 409 7.34 13.11 -18.41
C TRP A 409 7.93 14.42 -18.92
N SER A 410 9.19 14.50 -19.36
CA SER A 410 9.68 15.71 -20.05
C SER A 410 10.71 15.40 -21.13
N ARG A 411 10.58 16.03 -22.30
CA ARG A 411 11.58 15.93 -23.38
C ARG A 411 11.63 17.23 -24.15
N GLY A 412 12.83 17.70 -24.45
CA GLY A 412 13.00 18.92 -25.24
C GLY A 412 12.48 18.75 -26.67
N GLY A 413 11.72 19.72 -27.16
CA GLY A 413 11.16 19.75 -28.50
C GLY A 413 9.94 18.85 -28.70
N SER A 414 9.31 18.40 -27.60
CA SER A 414 8.14 17.52 -27.61
C SER A 414 6.82 18.26 -27.41
N SER A 415 6.85 19.52 -26.97
CA SER A 415 5.64 20.33 -26.78
C SER A 415 4.98 20.68 -28.10
N ASP A 416 3.66 20.49 -28.16
CA ASP A 416 2.83 20.94 -29.27
C ASP A 416 2.94 22.44 -29.51
N ALA A 417 3.18 23.23 -28.46
CA ALA A 417 3.37 24.68 -28.55
C ALA A 417 4.60 25.07 -29.37
N LEU A 418 5.62 24.21 -29.43
CA LEU A 418 6.81 24.45 -30.24
C LEU A 418 6.65 24.00 -31.70
N GLN A 419 5.71 23.11 -32.01
CA GLN A 419 5.56 22.56 -33.35
C GLN A 419 5.38 23.63 -34.45
N PRO A 420 4.62 24.72 -34.26
CA PRO A 420 4.54 25.80 -35.25
C PRO A 420 5.90 26.46 -35.54
N PHE A 421 6.71 26.71 -34.51
CA PHE A 421 8.05 27.29 -34.65
C PHE A 421 9.00 26.33 -35.35
N LEU A 422 8.92 25.03 -35.05
CA LEU A 422 9.69 24.00 -35.73
C LEU A 422 9.32 23.90 -37.22
N ARG A 423 8.02 23.98 -37.54
CA ARG A 423 7.52 23.99 -38.92
C ARG A 423 7.98 25.25 -39.67
N LEU A 424 7.95 26.41 -39.03
CA LEU A 424 8.43 27.67 -39.61
C LEU A 424 9.94 27.61 -39.88
N GLY A 425 10.73 27.17 -38.90
CA GLY A 425 12.18 26.97 -39.05
C GLY A 425 12.50 26.01 -40.19
N LYS A 426 11.78 24.89 -40.30
CA LYS A 426 11.90 23.96 -41.42
C LYS A 426 11.60 24.62 -42.76
N ARG A 427 10.53 25.42 -42.87
CA ARG A 427 10.19 26.13 -44.12
C ARG A 427 11.30 27.10 -44.53
N VAL A 428 11.81 27.91 -43.60
CA VAL A 428 12.88 28.89 -43.87
C VAL A 428 14.16 28.18 -44.31
N LEU A 429 14.56 27.11 -43.61
CA LEU A 429 15.79 26.37 -43.91
C LEU A 429 15.67 25.46 -45.14
N SER A 430 14.46 25.00 -45.48
CA SER A 430 14.21 24.19 -46.67
C SER A 430 14.31 24.97 -47.99
N ARG A 431 14.10 26.29 -47.96
CA ARG A 431 14.28 27.15 -49.16
C ARG A 431 15.73 27.17 -49.62
N SER A 432 16.68 27.12 -48.69
CA SER A 432 18.12 26.95 -48.99
C SER A 432 18.51 25.54 -49.45
N ARG A 433 17.63 24.53 -49.29
CA ARG A 433 17.92 23.13 -49.66
C ARG A 433 17.32 22.69 -50.99
N ARG A 434 16.46 23.50 -51.64
CA ARG A 434 15.93 23.13 -52.97
C ARG A 434 17.03 22.95 -54.00
N ASP A 435 18.17 23.63 -53.86
CA ASP A 435 19.32 23.49 -54.76
C ASP A 435 20.14 22.21 -54.51
N LEU A 436 20.01 21.58 -53.34
CA LEU A 436 20.70 20.32 -52.98
C LEU A 436 19.83 19.08 -53.15
N ARG A 437 18.51 19.25 -53.27
CA ARG A 437 17.54 18.13 -53.33
C ARG A 437 17.42 17.48 -54.72
N GLY A 438 18.04 18.07 -55.74
CA GLY A 438 18.12 17.49 -57.08
C GLY A 438 18.99 16.24 -57.20
N ALA A 439 19.80 15.91 -56.19
CA ALA A 439 20.73 14.77 -56.22
C ALA A 439 20.28 13.55 -55.37
N LEU A 440 19.12 13.61 -54.71
CA LEU A 440 18.59 12.54 -53.85
C LEU A 440 17.11 12.31 -54.15
N THR A 441 16.83 11.86 -55.37
CA THR A 441 15.50 11.41 -55.78
C THR A 441 15.26 9.96 -55.38
N SER A 442 14.16 9.76 -54.65
CA SER A 442 13.19 8.69 -54.90
C SER A 442 13.54 7.26 -54.51
N GLU A 443 13.75 7.02 -53.22
CA GLU A 443 13.22 5.79 -52.61
C GLU A 443 12.37 6.21 -51.41
N GLU A 444 11.06 5.95 -51.48
CA GLU A 444 10.18 6.08 -50.33
C GLU A 444 10.70 5.14 -49.24
N PRO A 445 11.00 5.65 -48.03
CA PRO A 445 11.49 4.80 -46.96
C PRO A 445 10.39 3.81 -46.59
N ALA A 446 10.64 2.54 -46.89
CA ALA A 446 9.78 1.43 -46.50
C ALA A 446 9.36 1.57 -45.02
N GLU A 447 8.08 1.34 -44.73
CA GLU A 447 7.56 1.28 -43.37
C GLU A 447 8.38 0.26 -42.55
N GLY A 448 9.26 0.75 -41.68
CA GLY A 448 10.25 -0.05 -40.94
C GLY A 448 11.69 0.45 -41.06
N ALA A 449 11.99 1.41 -41.92
CA ALA A 449 13.33 1.98 -42.06
C ALA A 449 13.80 2.66 -40.74
N SER A 450 14.88 2.09 -40.19
CA SER A 450 15.63 2.45 -38.98
C SER A 450 15.73 3.96 -38.68
N GLY A 451 15.88 4.37 -37.41
CA GLY A 451 16.04 5.78 -37.02
C GLY A 451 17.22 6.55 -37.65
N ALA A 452 18.10 5.88 -38.41
CA ALA A 452 19.30 6.47 -39.01
C ALA A 452 19.04 7.61 -40.02
N PRO A 453 18.12 7.52 -41.00
CA PRO A 453 17.85 8.61 -41.95
C PRO A 453 17.23 9.83 -41.27
N ARG A 454 16.38 9.61 -40.25
CA ARG A 454 15.81 10.70 -39.43
C ARG A 454 16.91 11.45 -38.68
N GLU A 455 17.84 10.71 -38.08
CA GLU A 455 18.98 11.30 -37.38
C GLU A 455 19.97 12.00 -38.33
N ALA A 456 20.23 11.46 -39.52
CA ALA A 456 21.01 12.14 -40.55
C ALA A 456 20.36 13.46 -40.96
N GLY A 457 19.05 13.47 -41.19
CA GLY A 457 18.30 14.70 -41.50
C GLY A 457 18.38 15.75 -40.39
N ARG A 458 18.37 15.32 -39.12
CA ARG A 458 18.58 16.18 -37.94
C ARG A 458 20.01 16.70 -37.88
N ALA A 459 21.02 15.87 -38.12
CA ALA A 459 22.43 16.27 -38.11
C ALA A 459 22.71 17.41 -39.10
N VAL A 460 22.15 17.35 -40.31
CA VAL A 460 22.28 18.44 -41.31
C VAL A 460 21.50 19.70 -40.89
N LEU A 461 20.46 19.59 -40.05
CA LEU A 461 19.78 20.78 -39.50
C LEU A 461 20.65 21.45 -38.43
N PHE A 462 21.28 20.64 -37.58
CA PHE A 462 22.14 21.11 -36.50
C PHE A 462 23.54 21.55 -36.94
N SER A 463 23.92 21.38 -38.21
CA SER A 463 25.13 22.01 -38.75
C SER A 463 24.97 23.52 -38.96
N HIS A 464 23.74 24.05 -39.00
CA HIS A 464 23.49 25.47 -39.24
C HIS A 464 23.79 26.33 -37.98
N PRO A 465 24.63 27.39 -38.06
CA PRO A 465 25.07 28.17 -36.89
C PRO A 465 23.93 28.81 -36.09
N LEU A 466 22.91 29.34 -36.78
CA LEU A 466 21.74 29.92 -36.10
C LEU A 466 20.95 28.87 -35.30
N VAL A 467 20.81 27.66 -35.85
CA VAL A 467 20.12 26.57 -35.15
C VAL A 467 20.92 26.17 -33.92
N GLN A 468 22.24 26.01 -34.04
CA GLN A 468 23.11 25.70 -32.90
C GLN A 468 23.06 26.75 -31.77
N ARG A 469 22.82 28.02 -32.11
CA ARG A 469 22.73 29.13 -31.14
C ARG A 469 21.35 29.25 -30.49
N LEU A 470 20.28 29.16 -31.28
CA LEU A 470 18.91 29.42 -30.81
C LEU A 470 18.23 28.18 -30.24
N TRP A 471 18.56 26.99 -30.74
CA TRP A 471 17.94 25.74 -30.30
C TRP A 471 18.09 25.47 -28.79
N PRO A 472 19.29 25.62 -28.18
CA PRO A 472 19.44 25.46 -26.73
C PRO A 472 18.48 26.33 -25.92
N TRP A 473 18.29 27.59 -26.33
CA TRP A 473 17.41 28.52 -25.63
C TRP A 473 15.94 28.15 -25.78
N LEU A 474 15.52 27.69 -26.96
CA LEU A 474 14.16 27.24 -27.20
C LEU A 474 13.81 26.03 -26.32
N ILE A 475 14.70 25.04 -26.28
CA ILE A 475 14.54 23.84 -25.43
C ILE A 475 14.55 24.23 -23.95
N ALA A 476 15.47 25.10 -23.55
CA ALA A 476 15.53 25.56 -22.18
C ALA A 476 14.23 26.27 -21.77
N LEU A 477 13.65 27.12 -22.63
CA LEU A 477 12.42 27.86 -22.35
C LEU A 477 11.23 26.91 -22.19
N GLU A 478 11.06 25.99 -23.13
CA GLU A 478 10.00 24.98 -23.09
C GLU A 478 10.08 24.12 -21.82
N LEU A 479 11.26 23.56 -21.54
CA LEU A 479 11.47 22.75 -20.34
C LEU A 479 11.32 23.58 -19.07
N GLY A 480 11.77 24.83 -19.08
CA GLY A 480 11.59 25.79 -17.99
C GLY A 480 10.12 26.00 -17.62
N VAL A 481 9.27 26.28 -18.61
CA VAL A 481 7.81 26.41 -18.42
C VAL A 481 7.22 25.11 -17.88
N ARG A 482 7.63 23.96 -18.43
CA ARG A 482 7.17 22.64 -17.98
C ARG A 482 7.60 22.34 -16.54
N TYR A 483 8.81 22.74 -16.13
CA TYR A 483 9.30 22.56 -14.76
C TYR A 483 8.59 23.49 -13.78
N LEU A 484 8.28 24.72 -14.17
CA LEU A 484 7.51 25.64 -13.32
C LEU A 484 6.09 25.11 -13.06
N GLY A 485 5.34 24.77 -14.11
CA GLY A 485 3.95 24.34 -13.99
C GLY A 485 3.77 22.88 -13.57
N GLY A 486 4.59 21.99 -14.13
CA GLY A 486 4.49 20.54 -13.92
C GLY A 486 5.20 20.05 -12.67
N ILE A 487 6.25 20.72 -12.20
CA ILE A 487 7.08 20.23 -11.09
C ILE A 487 7.01 21.19 -9.89
N ARG A 488 7.41 22.45 -10.07
CA ARG A 488 7.52 23.42 -8.96
C ARG A 488 6.18 23.69 -8.29
N TRP A 489 5.10 23.87 -9.07
CA TRP A 489 3.76 24.10 -8.51
C TRP A 489 3.24 22.91 -7.69
N PRO A 490 3.26 21.64 -8.16
CA PRO A 490 2.95 20.48 -7.33
C PRO A 490 3.79 20.36 -6.05
N LEU A 491 5.10 20.60 -6.14
CA LEU A 491 5.97 20.60 -4.95
C LEU A 491 5.54 21.68 -3.94
N LEU A 492 5.14 22.88 -4.37
CA LEU A 492 4.62 23.90 -3.45
C LEU A 492 3.31 23.48 -2.75
N ARG A 493 2.54 22.57 -3.35
CA ARG A 493 1.34 21.97 -2.74
C ARG A 493 1.64 20.73 -1.86
N GLY A 494 2.92 20.41 -1.66
CA GLY A 494 3.37 19.27 -0.86
C GLY A 494 3.34 17.92 -1.58
N GLU A 495 3.13 17.89 -2.90
CA GLU A 495 3.09 16.63 -3.66
C GLU A 495 4.49 16.07 -3.91
N VAL A 496 4.57 14.74 -4.04
CA VAL A 496 5.76 14.09 -4.60
C VAL A 496 5.68 14.16 -6.12
N VAL A 497 6.77 14.50 -6.80
CA VAL A 497 6.84 14.55 -8.25
C VAL A 497 7.86 13.55 -8.75
N VAL A 498 7.46 12.67 -9.65
CA VAL A 498 8.33 11.71 -10.33
C VAL A 498 8.51 12.18 -11.77
N ALA A 499 9.73 12.57 -12.13
CA ALA A 499 10.08 13.04 -13.46
C ALA A 499 10.65 11.88 -14.29
N ASP A 500 9.91 11.42 -15.30
CA ASP A 500 10.43 10.51 -16.34
C ASP A 500 11.14 11.37 -17.37
N ARG A 501 12.47 11.32 -17.34
CA ARG A 501 13.42 12.27 -17.94
C ARG A 501 13.35 13.65 -17.28
N TYR A 502 14.50 14.13 -16.88
CA TYR A 502 14.67 15.43 -16.26
C TYR A 502 15.89 16.15 -16.86
N LEU A 503 16.56 16.96 -16.04
CA LEU A 503 17.66 17.82 -16.44
C LEU A 503 18.85 17.03 -17.03
N LEU A 504 19.16 15.84 -16.50
CA LEU A 504 20.26 15.02 -17.00
C LEU A 504 19.99 14.54 -18.44
N SER A 505 18.83 13.95 -18.70
CA SER A 505 18.46 13.52 -20.07
C SER A 505 18.39 14.71 -21.03
N ALA A 506 17.84 15.84 -20.59
CA ALA A 506 17.72 17.05 -21.41
C ALA A 506 19.10 17.60 -21.84
N LEU A 507 20.07 17.66 -20.92
CA LEU A 507 21.42 18.15 -21.21
C LEU A 507 22.22 17.13 -22.05
N ALA A 508 22.10 15.83 -21.78
CA ALA A 508 22.74 14.79 -22.57
C ALA A 508 22.24 14.79 -24.02
N GLU A 509 20.91 14.84 -24.22
CA GLU A 509 20.30 14.91 -25.56
C GLU A 509 20.72 16.20 -26.30
N LEU A 510 20.70 17.35 -25.61
CA LEU A 510 21.12 18.62 -26.20
C LEU A 510 22.61 18.62 -26.58
N GLY A 511 23.47 18.06 -25.72
CA GLY A 511 24.91 17.95 -25.96
C GLY A 511 25.21 17.03 -27.14
N ALA A 512 24.57 15.87 -27.19
CA ALA A 512 24.71 14.89 -28.27
C ALA A 512 24.23 15.44 -29.62
N ARG A 513 23.12 16.18 -29.64
CA ARG A 513 22.59 16.82 -30.87
C ARG A 513 23.49 17.93 -31.40
N LEU A 514 24.13 18.68 -30.51
CA LEU A 514 24.98 19.82 -30.88
C LEU A 514 26.45 19.45 -31.07
N GLY A 515 26.86 18.23 -30.69
CA GLY A 515 28.26 17.85 -30.62
C GLY A 515 29.04 18.69 -29.61
N ARG A 516 28.41 19.08 -28.49
CA ARG A 516 28.99 19.97 -27.48
C ARG A 516 28.94 19.32 -26.09
N PRO A 517 30.04 18.71 -25.60
CA PRO A 517 30.04 18.07 -24.29
C PRO A 517 29.80 19.05 -23.14
N ASN A 518 30.25 20.30 -23.29
CA ASN A 518 30.10 21.35 -22.27
C ASN A 518 28.76 22.10 -22.32
N VAL A 519 27.70 21.50 -22.88
CA VAL A 519 26.41 22.20 -23.06
C VAL A 519 25.78 22.64 -21.74
N ALA A 520 25.99 21.89 -20.65
CA ALA A 520 25.53 22.24 -19.31
C ALA A 520 26.11 23.58 -18.81
N ARG A 521 27.32 23.94 -19.27
CA ARG A 521 28.03 25.18 -18.93
C ARG A 521 27.69 26.34 -19.86
N SER A 522 26.99 26.09 -20.97
CA SER A 522 26.51 27.16 -21.85
C SER A 522 25.49 28.06 -21.14
N ALA A 523 25.26 29.27 -21.65
CA ALA A 523 24.30 30.20 -21.05
C ALA A 523 22.88 29.59 -20.96
N ALA A 524 22.42 28.92 -22.01
CA ALA A 524 21.12 28.23 -22.03
C ALA A 524 21.08 27.06 -21.03
N GLY A 525 22.17 26.27 -20.95
CA GLY A 525 22.29 25.18 -19.98
C GLY A 525 22.23 25.67 -18.53
N ARG A 526 22.99 26.73 -18.19
CA ARG A 526 22.95 27.36 -16.86
C ARG A 526 21.56 27.92 -16.53
N TRP A 527 20.88 28.53 -17.50
CA TRP A 527 19.53 29.04 -17.31
C TRP A 527 18.51 27.92 -17.09
N LEU A 528 18.59 26.81 -17.85
CA LEU A 528 17.75 25.63 -17.61
C LEU A 528 17.98 25.05 -16.21
N ARG A 529 19.24 24.95 -15.77
CA ARG A 529 19.59 24.50 -14.40
C ARG A 529 18.99 25.40 -13.33
N PHE A 530 18.99 26.71 -13.55
CA PHE A 530 18.39 27.67 -12.63
C PHE A 530 16.87 27.49 -12.48
N LEU A 531 16.17 27.17 -13.57
CA LEU A 531 14.73 26.95 -13.54
C LEU A 531 14.32 25.58 -12.98
N ALA A 532 15.19 24.59 -13.12
CA ALA A 532 14.98 23.22 -12.66
C ALA A 532 15.08 23.13 -11.11
N PRO A 533 14.01 22.75 -10.39
CA PRO A 533 14.14 22.44 -8.97
C PRO A 533 15.13 21.28 -8.73
N THR A 534 15.95 21.37 -7.69
CA THR A 534 16.90 20.30 -7.36
C THR A 534 16.13 19.05 -6.92
N PRO A 535 16.33 17.89 -7.58
CA PRO A 535 15.71 16.65 -7.16
C PRO A 535 16.30 16.19 -5.82
N ARG A 536 15.46 15.59 -4.99
CA ARG A 536 15.92 14.90 -3.77
C ARG A 536 16.61 13.60 -4.13
N HIS A 537 16.05 12.90 -5.12
CA HIS A 537 16.66 11.73 -5.74
C HIS A 537 16.78 11.94 -7.24
N SER A 538 17.99 11.77 -7.78
CA SER A 538 18.22 11.70 -9.22
C SER A 538 18.86 10.36 -9.52
N PHE A 539 18.23 9.56 -10.36
CA PHE A 539 18.66 8.24 -10.75
C PHE A 539 19.02 8.23 -12.23
N TRP A 540 20.19 7.70 -12.56
CA TRP A 540 20.62 7.42 -13.91
C TRP A 540 20.64 5.92 -14.14
N LEU A 541 19.69 5.43 -14.93
CA LEU A 541 19.61 4.02 -15.36
C LEU A 541 20.60 3.82 -16.50
N ASP A 542 21.74 3.24 -16.18
CA ASP A 542 22.84 3.02 -17.11
C ASP A 542 22.72 1.65 -17.79
N VAL A 543 22.82 1.64 -19.11
CA VAL A 543 22.77 0.43 -19.93
C VAL A 543 23.75 0.57 -21.09
N PRO A 544 24.36 -0.53 -21.56
CA PRO A 544 25.14 -0.50 -22.80
C PRO A 544 24.28 -0.01 -23.98
N VAL A 545 24.89 0.76 -24.88
CA VAL A 545 24.23 1.33 -26.07
C VAL A 545 23.53 0.27 -26.91
N ALA A 546 24.16 -0.90 -27.06
CA ALA A 546 23.58 -2.03 -27.80
C ALA A 546 22.28 -2.53 -27.16
N VAL A 547 22.23 -2.60 -25.83
CA VAL A 547 21.03 -3.00 -25.08
C VAL A 547 19.94 -1.94 -25.20
N ALA A 548 20.28 -0.66 -25.06
CA ALA A 548 19.37 0.46 -25.26
C ALA A 548 18.73 0.44 -26.65
N ALA A 549 19.56 0.30 -27.70
CA ALA A 549 19.13 0.25 -29.09
C ALA A 549 18.21 -0.95 -29.37
N ALA A 550 18.55 -2.13 -28.85
CA ALA A 550 17.74 -3.34 -29.01
C ALA A 550 16.35 -3.21 -28.35
N ARG A 551 16.27 -2.56 -27.18
CA ARG A 551 15.00 -2.34 -26.45
C ARG A 551 14.19 -1.17 -27.01
N GLY A 552 14.84 -0.16 -27.58
CA GLY A 552 14.23 1.10 -28.02
C GLY A 552 13.50 1.06 -29.37
N GLY A 553 13.37 -0.12 -30.00
CA GLY A 553 12.63 -0.28 -31.26
C GLY A 553 13.22 0.48 -32.46
N GLY A 554 14.49 0.91 -32.37
CA GLY A 554 15.17 1.64 -33.45
C GLY A 554 14.72 3.09 -33.67
N GLU A 555 13.96 3.70 -32.74
CA GLU A 555 13.53 5.10 -32.86
C GLU A 555 14.72 6.08 -32.92
N GLU A 556 15.78 5.78 -32.16
CA GLU A 556 17.03 6.53 -32.16
C GLU A 556 18.16 5.72 -32.82
N SER A 557 19.03 6.40 -33.55
CA SER A 557 20.21 5.75 -34.13
C SER A 557 21.21 5.35 -33.03
N ALA A 558 21.87 4.20 -33.20
CA ALA A 558 22.93 3.75 -32.29
C ALA A 558 24.04 4.79 -32.10
N ALA A 559 24.39 5.54 -33.16
CA ALA A 559 25.38 6.62 -33.09
C ALA A 559 24.91 7.82 -32.23
N HIS A 560 23.61 8.11 -32.21
CA HIS A 560 23.07 9.14 -31.32
C HIS A 560 23.09 8.67 -29.86
N LEU A 561 22.65 7.44 -29.60
CA LEU A 561 22.70 6.83 -28.27
C LEU A 561 24.13 6.73 -27.73
N ALA A 562 25.12 6.41 -28.58
CA ALA A 562 26.53 6.39 -28.21
C ALA A 562 27.01 7.76 -27.72
N ARG A 563 26.70 8.84 -28.47
CA ARG A 563 27.04 10.20 -28.05
C ARG A 563 26.35 10.61 -26.75
N GLN A 564 25.11 10.19 -26.51
CA GLN A 564 24.47 10.43 -25.22
C GLN A 564 25.19 9.66 -24.09
N ALA A 565 25.51 8.39 -24.33
CA ALA A 565 26.20 7.52 -23.36
C ALA A 565 27.57 8.07 -22.96
N GLU A 566 28.31 8.68 -23.88
CA GLU A 566 29.58 9.35 -23.61
C GLU A 566 29.44 10.56 -22.65
N LEU A 567 28.32 11.29 -22.73
CA LEU A 567 28.09 12.51 -21.94
C LEU A 567 27.50 12.23 -20.56
N LEU A 568 26.69 11.19 -20.44
CA LEU A 568 25.92 10.87 -19.23
C LEU A 568 26.78 10.74 -17.96
N PRO A 569 27.94 10.04 -17.94
CA PRO A 569 28.73 9.89 -16.72
C PRO A 569 29.18 11.24 -16.11
N ALA A 570 29.72 12.13 -16.96
CA ALA A 570 30.21 13.44 -16.50
C ALA A 570 29.06 14.34 -16.04
N LEU A 571 27.94 14.34 -16.77
CA LEU A 571 26.75 15.10 -16.39
C LEU A 571 26.09 14.53 -15.13
N ALA A 572 26.04 13.22 -14.97
CA ALA A 572 25.50 12.56 -13.78
C ALA A 572 26.32 12.94 -12.54
N ALA A 573 27.65 12.90 -12.63
CA ALA A 573 28.53 13.35 -11.56
C ALA A 573 28.32 14.85 -11.22
N GLU A 574 28.23 15.70 -12.24
CA GLU A 574 28.00 17.15 -12.05
C GLU A 574 26.63 17.46 -11.42
N LEU A 575 25.60 16.66 -11.71
CA LEU A 575 24.24 16.85 -11.21
C LEU A 575 23.91 16.04 -9.94
N GLY A 576 24.86 15.23 -9.45
CA GLY A 576 24.65 14.35 -8.28
C GLY A 576 23.67 13.20 -8.53
N ALA A 577 23.56 12.73 -9.78
CA ALA A 577 22.72 11.59 -10.11
C ALA A 577 23.38 10.26 -9.69
N SER A 578 22.62 9.41 -9.02
CA SER A 578 23.05 8.06 -8.63
C SER A 578 22.90 7.11 -9.79
N ARG A 579 24.00 6.47 -10.20
CA ARG A 579 24.00 5.43 -11.24
C ARG A 579 23.34 4.16 -10.71
N ILE A 580 22.44 3.58 -11.50
CA ILE A 580 21.84 2.27 -11.29
C ILE A 580 22.10 1.44 -12.54
N ASP A 581 22.56 0.20 -12.37
CA ASP A 581 22.70 -0.74 -13.47
C ASP A 581 21.31 -1.14 -14.02
N GLY A 582 20.96 -0.59 -15.19
CA GLY A 582 19.70 -0.85 -15.89
C GLY A 582 19.68 -2.19 -16.65
N THR A 583 20.75 -2.98 -16.57
CA THR A 583 20.79 -4.36 -17.09
C THR A 583 20.26 -5.38 -16.09
N LEU A 584 20.15 -4.99 -14.81
CA LEU A 584 19.56 -5.82 -13.76
C LEU A 584 18.07 -6.14 -14.05
N PRO A 585 17.56 -7.25 -13.47
CA PRO A 585 16.13 -7.56 -13.53
C PRO A 585 15.24 -6.39 -13.04
N PRO A 586 14.08 -6.15 -13.66
CA PRO A 586 13.22 -5.01 -13.31
C PRO A 586 12.77 -4.98 -11.84
N ASP A 587 12.59 -6.14 -11.21
CA ASP A 587 12.21 -6.29 -9.80
C ASP A 587 13.34 -5.86 -8.86
N VAL A 588 14.59 -6.15 -9.20
CA VAL A 588 15.77 -5.70 -8.44
C VAL A 588 15.90 -4.18 -8.50
N ILE A 589 15.80 -3.60 -9.70
CA ILE A 589 15.85 -2.15 -9.89
C ILE A 589 14.69 -1.48 -9.15
N SER A 590 13.49 -2.04 -9.27
CA SER A 590 12.28 -1.52 -8.62
C SER A 590 12.40 -1.58 -7.10
N ALA A 591 12.89 -2.69 -6.53
CA ALA A 591 13.09 -2.83 -5.10
C ALA A 591 14.05 -1.77 -4.54
N CYS A 592 15.18 -1.53 -5.23
CA CYS A 592 16.15 -0.51 -4.85
C CYS A 592 15.54 0.91 -4.91
N LEU A 593 14.89 1.26 -6.02
CA LEU A 593 14.25 2.57 -6.21
C LEU A 593 13.11 2.82 -5.21
N VAL A 594 12.14 1.89 -5.14
CA VAL A 594 10.93 2.04 -4.31
C VAL A 594 11.29 2.08 -2.83
N THR A 595 12.11 1.14 -2.36
CA THR A 595 12.47 1.05 -0.94
C THR A 595 13.29 2.27 -0.53
N GLY A 596 14.28 2.67 -1.33
CA GLY A 596 15.11 3.84 -1.05
C GLY A 596 14.31 5.13 -0.99
N VAL A 597 13.49 5.39 -2.02
CA VAL A 597 12.66 6.60 -2.10
C VAL A 597 11.64 6.64 -0.95
N LEU A 598 10.89 5.56 -0.72
CA LEU A 598 9.84 5.57 0.28
C LEU A 598 10.40 5.65 1.70
N ARG A 599 11.50 4.95 2.01
CA ARG A 599 12.13 5.07 3.34
C ARG A 599 12.58 6.48 3.61
N GLU A 600 13.35 7.08 2.69
CA GLU A 600 13.81 8.44 2.90
C GLU A 600 12.64 9.43 3.04
N TYR A 601 11.61 9.26 2.22
CA TYR A 601 10.41 10.07 2.26
C TYR A 601 9.67 9.95 3.60
N LEU A 602 9.44 8.73 4.06
CA LEU A 602 8.67 8.43 5.28
C LEU A 602 9.47 8.71 6.54
N ASP A 603 10.78 8.49 6.53
CA ASP A 603 11.64 8.75 7.66
C ASP A 603 11.74 10.23 7.98
N ALA A 604 11.72 11.05 6.92
CA ALA A 604 11.72 12.49 6.99
C ALA A 604 10.30 13.11 6.98
N HIS A 605 9.25 12.30 7.17
CA HIS A 605 7.86 12.75 7.14
C HIS A 605 7.52 13.54 8.41
N ARG A 606 7.70 14.85 8.36
CA ARG A 606 7.22 15.78 9.38
C ARG A 606 6.68 17.02 8.70
N THR A 607 5.57 17.53 9.20
CA THR A 607 4.95 18.75 8.66
C THR A 607 4.43 19.65 9.76
N LEU A 608 4.29 20.94 9.44
CA LEU A 608 3.70 21.92 10.37
C LEU A 608 2.24 21.60 10.67
N LEU A 609 1.49 21.14 9.67
CA LEU A 609 0.10 20.74 9.84
C LEU A 609 -0.01 19.52 10.77
N ASN A 610 0.83 18.50 10.59
CA ASN A 610 0.89 17.35 11.50
C ASN A 610 1.29 17.79 12.92
N ALA A 611 2.20 18.76 13.06
CA ALA A 611 2.58 19.30 14.36
C ALA A 611 1.40 19.96 15.07
N PHE A 612 0.60 20.75 14.34
CA PHE A 612 -0.61 21.40 14.86
C PHE A 612 -1.65 20.38 15.38
N PHE A 613 -1.76 19.23 14.73
CA PHE A 613 -2.67 18.15 15.14
C PHE A 613 -2.02 17.11 16.07
N TRP A 614 -0.77 17.30 16.52
CA TRP A 614 0.03 16.33 17.30
C TRP A 614 0.18 14.94 16.65
N THR A 615 0.04 14.84 15.33
CA THR A 615 0.14 13.59 14.57
C THR A 615 1.45 13.50 13.78
N ASN A 616 2.51 14.17 14.23
CA ASN A 616 3.83 13.92 13.63
C ASN A 616 4.34 12.57 14.12
N PRO A 617 4.92 11.74 13.23
CA PRO A 617 5.44 10.44 13.64
C PRO A 617 6.55 10.58 14.67
N ARG A 618 6.68 9.60 15.57
CA ARG A 618 7.75 9.60 16.57
C ARG A 618 9.10 9.52 15.86
N PRO A 619 10.10 10.37 16.18
CA PRO A 619 11.41 10.27 15.56
C PRO A 619 12.00 8.88 15.80
N LEU A 620 12.67 8.31 14.80
CA LEU A 620 13.48 7.11 15.00
C LEU A 620 14.62 7.47 15.95
N THR A 621 14.96 6.60 16.89
CA THR A 621 16.07 6.83 17.83
C THR A 621 17.41 6.86 17.07
N VAL A 622 18.43 7.53 17.60
CA VAL A 622 19.71 7.75 16.91
C VAL A 622 20.40 6.43 16.52
N ASP A 623 20.23 5.37 17.31
CA ASP A 623 20.75 4.02 17.04
C ASP A 623 20.24 3.42 15.72
N TRP A 624 19.13 3.94 15.18
CA TRP A 624 18.64 3.57 13.85
C TRP A 624 19.48 4.18 12.72
N GLN A 625 20.05 5.37 12.96
CA GLN A 625 20.78 6.14 11.95
C GLN A 625 22.26 5.78 11.93
N THR A 626 22.86 5.48 13.09
CA THR A 626 24.26 5.02 13.17
C THR A 626 24.46 3.64 12.55
N ALA A 627 23.43 2.78 12.56
CA ALA A 627 23.46 1.50 11.81
C ALA A 627 23.38 1.67 10.29
N LEU A 628 22.86 2.80 9.80
CA LEU A 628 22.82 3.16 8.37
C LEU A 628 24.06 3.96 7.92
N GLY A 629 24.94 4.32 8.86
CA GLY A 629 26.02 5.29 8.66
C GLY A 629 27.21 4.79 7.84
N ASP A 630 27.50 3.48 7.85
CA ASP A 630 28.66 2.91 7.16
C ASP A 630 28.34 1.67 6.30
N SER A 631 27.08 1.19 6.29
CA SER A 631 26.67 0.21 5.28
C SER A 631 26.56 0.94 3.95
N GLU A 632 27.42 0.56 3.01
CA GLU A 632 27.47 0.99 1.62
C GLU A 632 26.11 1.40 1.04
N LYS A 633 26.12 2.42 0.16
CA LYS A 633 24.97 2.84 -0.64
C LYS A 633 24.13 1.59 -1.00
N PRO A 634 22.81 1.55 -0.70
CA PRO A 634 21.97 0.35 -0.63
C PRO A 634 21.69 -0.36 -1.98
N CYS A 635 22.65 -0.31 -2.89
CA CYS A 635 22.63 -0.84 -4.23
C CYS A 635 24.06 -1.10 -4.71
N SER A 636 24.99 -1.54 -3.83
CA SER A 636 26.16 -2.28 -4.34
C SER A 636 25.60 -3.59 -4.92
N ALA A 637 26.02 -3.92 -6.14
CA ALA A 637 25.46 -5.05 -6.90
C ALA A 637 25.59 -6.41 -6.16
N GLU A 638 26.44 -6.48 -5.15
CA GLU A 638 26.70 -7.66 -4.33
C GLU A 638 25.56 -8.00 -3.36
N ASP A 639 24.86 -7.01 -2.78
CA ASP A 639 23.73 -7.28 -1.88
C ASP A 639 22.45 -7.67 -2.62
N ALA A 640 22.26 -7.16 -3.85
CA ALA A 640 21.10 -7.46 -4.68
C ALA A 640 21.11 -8.89 -5.27
N THR A 641 22.28 -9.54 -5.33
CA THR A 641 22.44 -10.89 -5.88
C THR A 641 22.36 -11.99 -4.82
N ARG A 642 22.39 -11.67 -3.53
CA ARG A 642 22.06 -12.60 -2.43
C ARG A 642 20.56 -12.89 -2.43
N ARG A 643 20.10 -13.67 -3.40
CA ARG A 643 18.86 -14.42 -3.23
C ARG A 643 19.04 -15.32 -2.00
N PRO A 644 18.04 -15.44 -1.12
CA PRO A 644 18.00 -16.60 -0.23
C PRO A 644 17.97 -17.82 -1.14
N GLU A 645 19.02 -18.65 -1.09
CA GLU A 645 18.97 -19.99 -1.66
C GLU A 645 17.81 -20.70 -0.96
N SER A 646 16.72 -20.89 -1.69
CA SER A 646 15.52 -21.61 -1.28
C SER A 646 15.55 -23.02 -1.84
#